data_AF-A0A7C1WCK2-F1
#
_entry.id   AF-A0A7C1WCK2-F1
#
_cell.length_a   1.000
_cell.length_b   1.000
_cell.length_c   1.000
_cell.angle_alpha   90.00
_cell.angle_beta   90.00
_cell.angle_gamma   90.00
#
_symmetry.space_group_name_H-M   'P 1'
#
loop_
_entity.id
_entity.type
_entity.pdbx_description
1 polymer ?
#
loop_
_entity_poly.entity_id
_entity_poly.type
_entity_poly.pdbx_seq_one_letter_code
_entity_poly.pdbx_strand_id
1 'polypeptide(L)'
;MVPAKAIGAWQSKRGFIDIIFDKSVGTDSSGASFTIRDSASQSGSGVQMTQSLWSGESITNNTIRVAIPSSTPTSSSFMIDFTNIIDDSLNSSSGSVQVTLAIRSAKPYSFADLLQLQITDACVIGGDFEYYHYGIVRVFLNCPAIIDNSTISTQFSVYGSGSHSKEDNVNIITVSDAASIYLLSNDIKHKFNAHLVQYDVHTRNDLINTITSPDATSLASSIIILNEAQNKYLSHLKNTNFHIYEDSQNEFTNSPIDYGNSVLASSVAIQLKLKYNTNIKAEQFSIFRSTPDPDIGYVNTYSSINNSYAVSDSYTYFVDLIVSMFSAHSSLRIEAYIQSEDTFSFTSKNNFTGNFIARPYSDKALNLSVITNPDIGITARFTGNIVLSDNTILTILNKYDGEIKVCEISVSSTLPTLSLTINTLCIALNFHRNYAVHILVDNINVVYYGIYQVAIQGIIDKANELKHDLNNHVRNINGGYHIHPDPIWVNSIDATDILSLITLVAEIRKVYINHNEHGPHSIPSIISYNSIMFDVINIPIVDMIDGESYTLYGKIQNSYLSIPGNGEFGKSYLNYGTNHIHYSGDFGLSDIKINEQFVGLATKPSISSVLPRSGICYTENGESVMNTDIIEVYFSKSMNKVQLDSNNLIVTGGKILQKSCNWKNDDTVLMQVMNMESIQYSITSTGLKDKAGNPVY
;
A
#
# COMPACT_ATOMS: atom_id res chain seq x y z
N MET A 1 -26.78 -28.20 -18.78
CA MET A 1 -26.37 -26.87 -18.28
C MET A 1 -25.35 -27.10 -17.17
N VAL A 2 -24.29 -26.29 -17.13
CA VAL A 2 -23.11 -26.53 -16.28
C VAL A 2 -23.32 -25.77 -14.95
N PRO A 3 -23.27 -26.45 -13.78
CA PRO A 3 -23.36 -25.78 -12.47
C PRO A 3 -22.26 -24.73 -12.26
N ALA A 4 -22.42 -23.83 -11.30
CA ALA A 4 -21.36 -22.90 -10.90
C ALA A 4 -20.13 -23.66 -10.38
N LYS A 5 -18.93 -23.14 -10.65
CA LYS A 5 -17.68 -23.76 -10.24
C LYS A 5 -16.81 -22.73 -9.53
N ALA A 6 -16.31 -23.08 -8.35
CA ALA A 6 -15.35 -22.26 -7.64
C ALA A 6 -14.04 -22.20 -8.46
N ILE A 7 -13.60 -20.97 -8.78
CA ILE A 7 -12.36 -20.71 -9.52
C ILE A 7 -11.23 -20.28 -8.59
N GLY A 8 -11.53 -19.86 -7.35
CA GLY A 8 -10.54 -19.54 -6.34
C GLY A 8 -11.16 -19.23 -4.99
N ALA A 9 -10.36 -19.40 -3.93
CA ALA A 9 -10.69 -18.96 -2.58
C ALA A 9 -9.49 -18.27 -1.94
N TRP A 10 -9.71 -17.11 -1.32
CA TRP A 10 -8.66 -16.34 -0.67
C TRP A 10 -9.18 -15.64 0.57
N GLN A 11 -8.27 -15.34 1.49
CA GLN A 11 -8.60 -14.52 2.64
C GLN A 11 -8.79 -13.07 2.18
N SER A 12 -10.04 -12.61 2.19
CA SER A 12 -10.40 -11.24 1.82
C SER A 12 -10.20 -10.26 2.97
N LYS A 13 -10.39 -10.72 4.21
CA LYS A 13 -10.25 -9.95 5.44
C LYS A 13 -10.07 -10.87 6.64
N ARG A 14 -9.73 -10.30 7.80
CA ARG A 14 -9.64 -11.06 9.05
C ARG A 14 -10.90 -11.90 9.29
N GLY A 15 -10.72 -13.19 9.54
CA GLY A 15 -11.82 -14.09 9.88
C GLY A 15 -12.76 -14.43 8.73
N PHE A 16 -12.46 -14.07 7.48
CA PHE A 16 -13.30 -14.42 6.33
C PHE A 16 -12.50 -14.89 5.11
N ILE A 17 -13.11 -15.79 4.36
CA ILE A 17 -12.62 -16.25 3.05
C ILE A 17 -13.70 -15.95 2.01
N ASP A 18 -13.27 -15.36 0.89
CA ASP A 18 -14.11 -15.16 -0.27
C ASP A 18 -13.84 -16.27 -1.28
N ILE A 19 -14.91 -16.85 -1.81
CA ILE A 19 -14.90 -17.90 -2.81
C ILE A 19 -15.51 -17.32 -4.08
N ILE A 20 -14.74 -17.19 -5.16
CA ILE A 20 -15.26 -16.76 -6.47
C ILE A 20 -15.70 -17.97 -7.27
N PHE A 21 -16.82 -17.79 -7.94
CA PHE A 21 -17.38 -18.68 -8.93
C PHE A 21 -17.25 -18.08 -10.34
N ASP A 22 -17.19 -18.96 -11.32
CA ASP A 22 -17.16 -18.64 -12.75
C ASP A 22 -18.42 -17.94 -13.28
N LYS A 23 -19.49 -17.88 -12.47
CA LYS A 23 -20.76 -17.22 -12.79
C LYS A 23 -21.43 -16.71 -11.51
N SER A 24 -22.49 -15.94 -11.69
CA SER A 24 -23.32 -15.44 -10.59
C SER A 24 -23.94 -16.61 -9.81
N VAL A 25 -23.78 -16.59 -8.48
CA VAL A 25 -24.29 -17.57 -7.51
C VAL A 25 -25.21 -16.93 -6.47
N GLY A 26 -25.64 -15.69 -6.75
CA GLY A 26 -26.28 -14.82 -5.78
C GLY A 26 -25.36 -14.46 -4.61
N THR A 27 -25.84 -13.58 -3.73
CA THR A 27 -25.13 -13.22 -2.49
C THR A 27 -25.47 -14.15 -1.31
N ASP A 28 -26.58 -14.90 -1.43
CA ASP A 28 -27.07 -15.85 -0.44
C ASP A 28 -27.52 -17.15 -1.13
N SER A 29 -26.81 -18.26 -0.88
CA SER A 29 -27.19 -19.59 -1.39
C SER A 29 -27.85 -20.32 -0.23
N SER A 30 -29.16 -20.12 -0.07
CA SER A 30 -29.91 -20.72 1.05
C SER A 30 -29.75 -22.25 1.05
N GLY A 31 -29.15 -22.80 2.10
CA GLY A 31 -28.85 -24.23 2.23
C GLY A 31 -27.47 -24.67 1.71
N ALA A 32 -26.59 -23.74 1.35
CA ALA A 32 -25.19 -24.04 1.10
C ALA A 32 -24.46 -24.43 2.40
N SER A 33 -23.48 -25.33 2.31
CA SER A 33 -22.61 -25.68 3.44
C SER A 33 -21.15 -25.54 3.04
N PHE A 34 -20.31 -25.15 4.00
CA PHE A 34 -18.91 -24.82 3.78
C PHE A 34 -18.07 -25.43 4.89
N THR A 35 -16.98 -26.10 4.55
CA THR A 35 -16.10 -26.77 5.51
C THR A 35 -14.65 -26.47 5.19
N ILE A 36 -13.90 -25.91 6.13
CA ILE A 36 -12.46 -25.67 5.99
C ILE A 36 -11.66 -26.83 6.57
N ARG A 37 -10.68 -27.33 5.81
CA ARG A 37 -9.78 -28.42 6.25
C ARG A 37 -8.35 -28.16 5.80
N ASP A 38 -7.39 -28.83 6.43
CA ASP A 38 -6.04 -28.92 5.89
C ASP A 38 -6.09 -29.59 4.50
N SER A 39 -5.34 -29.05 3.55
CA SER A 39 -5.20 -29.62 2.20
C SER A 39 -4.80 -31.10 2.16
N ALA A 40 -4.03 -31.58 3.14
CA ALA A 40 -3.63 -32.98 3.27
C ALA A 40 -4.74 -33.90 3.84
N SER A 41 -5.81 -33.32 4.40
CA SER A 41 -6.90 -34.06 5.03
C SER A 41 -7.98 -34.47 4.02
N GLN A 42 -8.69 -35.57 4.28
CA GLN A 42 -9.79 -36.05 3.42
C GLN A 42 -11.00 -35.10 3.46
N SER A 43 -11.78 -35.07 2.37
CA SER A 43 -13.01 -34.26 2.29
C SER A 43 -13.99 -34.61 3.41
N GLY A 44 -14.51 -33.59 4.10
CA GLY A 44 -15.46 -33.77 5.20
C GLY A 44 -14.86 -33.91 6.61
N SER A 45 -13.53 -33.90 6.78
CA SER A 45 -12.87 -33.92 8.10
C SER A 45 -12.59 -32.52 8.68
N GLY A 46 -13.21 -31.48 8.12
CA GLY A 46 -12.91 -30.08 8.44
C GLY A 46 -13.90 -29.43 9.41
N VAL A 47 -13.68 -28.15 9.67
CA VAL A 47 -14.52 -27.33 10.54
C VAL A 47 -15.58 -26.63 9.71
N GLN A 48 -16.84 -26.70 10.15
CA GLN A 48 -17.95 -26.01 9.49
C GLN A 48 -17.76 -24.49 9.54
N MET A 49 -17.91 -23.85 8.40
CA MET A 49 -17.88 -22.41 8.22
C MET A 49 -19.31 -21.89 8.05
N THR A 50 -19.53 -20.63 8.42
CA THR A 50 -20.84 -19.98 8.24
C THR A 50 -20.76 -18.99 7.10
N GLN A 51 -21.70 -19.07 6.15
CA GLN A 51 -21.86 -18.03 5.15
C GLN A 51 -22.16 -16.71 5.86
N SER A 52 -21.40 -15.67 5.53
CA SER A 52 -21.56 -14.37 6.14
C SER A 52 -22.10 -13.37 5.14
N LEU A 53 -23.28 -12.85 5.46
CA LEU A 53 -23.84 -11.66 4.86
C LEU A 53 -23.49 -10.49 5.78
N TRP A 54 -22.23 -10.04 5.78
CA TRP A 54 -21.93 -8.84 6.57
C TRP A 54 -22.67 -7.66 5.95
N SER A 55 -23.59 -7.06 6.71
CA SER A 55 -24.42 -5.97 6.26
C SER A 55 -23.56 -4.75 5.90
N GLY A 56 -23.68 -4.24 4.68
CA GLY A 56 -23.05 -2.98 4.25
C GLY A 56 -21.96 -3.10 3.18
N GLU A 57 -21.48 -4.31 2.86
CA GLU A 57 -20.45 -4.52 1.83
C GLU A 57 -21.03 -5.01 0.49
N SER A 58 -20.65 -4.35 -0.61
CA SER A 58 -20.92 -4.87 -1.96
C SER A 58 -19.92 -5.97 -2.31
N ILE A 59 -20.30 -7.23 -2.10
CA ILE A 59 -19.64 -8.38 -2.72
C ILE A 59 -20.20 -8.57 -4.14
N THR A 60 -19.36 -8.99 -5.07
CA THR A 60 -19.82 -9.29 -6.43
C THR A 60 -20.78 -10.49 -6.42
N ASN A 61 -21.72 -10.54 -7.34
CA ASN A 61 -22.75 -11.59 -7.42
C ASN A 61 -22.20 -13.00 -7.72
N ASN A 62 -20.92 -13.10 -8.08
CA ASN A 62 -20.20 -14.36 -8.27
C ASN A 62 -19.31 -14.74 -7.07
N THR A 63 -19.45 -14.07 -5.93
CA THR A 63 -18.61 -14.30 -4.74
C THR A 63 -19.47 -14.69 -3.54
N ILE A 64 -19.09 -15.78 -2.86
CA ILE A 64 -19.64 -16.12 -1.55
C ILE A 64 -18.58 -15.94 -0.48
N ARG A 65 -18.96 -15.26 0.60
CA ARG A 65 -18.10 -15.04 1.76
C ARG A 65 -18.46 -15.98 2.89
N VAL A 66 -17.45 -16.58 3.49
CA VAL A 66 -17.58 -17.52 4.61
C VAL A 66 -16.70 -17.10 5.78
N ALA A 67 -17.22 -17.22 6.99
CA ALA A 67 -16.50 -16.91 8.22
C ALA A 67 -15.58 -18.08 8.62
N ILE A 68 -14.34 -17.77 8.96
CA ILE A 68 -13.34 -18.69 9.47
C ILE A 68 -13.67 -18.97 10.94
N PRO A 69 -13.92 -20.23 11.32
CA PRO A 69 -14.17 -20.59 12.72
C PRO A 69 -12.91 -20.37 13.59
N SER A 70 -13.09 -20.03 14.86
CA SER A 70 -12.00 -19.90 15.83
C SER A 70 -11.22 -21.20 16.09
N SER A 71 -11.81 -22.35 15.74
CA SER A 71 -11.20 -23.68 15.84
C SER A 71 -10.45 -24.13 14.58
N THR A 72 -10.24 -23.23 13.61
CA THR A 72 -9.51 -23.56 12.37
C THR A 72 -8.05 -23.93 12.67
N PRO A 73 -7.51 -25.03 12.11
CA PRO A 73 -6.13 -25.46 12.35
C PRO A 73 -5.08 -24.43 11.88
N THR A 74 -3.90 -24.39 12.51
CA THR A 74 -2.76 -23.54 12.11
C THR A 74 -1.93 -24.15 10.98
N SER A 75 -2.57 -24.51 9.86
CA SER A 75 -1.89 -25.06 8.68
C SER A 75 -1.45 -23.96 7.72
N SER A 76 -0.46 -24.23 6.87
CA SER A 76 -0.03 -23.33 5.80
C SER A 76 -0.84 -23.50 4.50
N SER A 77 -1.71 -24.51 4.42
CA SER A 77 -2.50 -24.81 3.21
C SER A 77 -3.87 -25.40 3.57
N PHE A 78 -4.94 -24.75 3.10
CA PHE A 78 -6.31 -25.17 3.38
C PHE A 78 -7.08 -25.47 2.10
N MET A 79 -8.10 -26.32 2.22
CA MET A 79 -9.15 -26.52 1.23
C MET A 79 -10.49 -26.13 1.86
N ILE A 80 -11.35 -25.50 1.07
CA ILE A 80 -12.76 -25.34 1.41
C ILE A 80 -13.55 -26.32 0.58
N ASP A 81 -14.25 -27.22 1.26
CA ASP A 81 -15.32 -28.03 0.66
C ASP A 81 -16.62 -27.24 0.74
N PHE A 82 -17.36 -27.17 -0.36
CA PHE A 82 -18.65 -26.50 -0.44
C PHE A 82 -19.69 -27.42 -1.06
N THR A 83 -20.95 -27.27 -0.63
CA THR A 83 -22.08 -28.01 -1.19
C THR A 83 -23.28 -27.12 -1.41
N ASN A 84 -24.09 -27.45 -2.40
CA ASN A 84 -25.38 -26.81 -2.66
C ASN A 84 -25.29 -25.31 -2.96
N ILE A 85 -24.29 -24.91 -3.76
CA ILE A 85 -24.21 -23.55 -4.30
C ILE A 85 -25.11 -23.45 -5.51
N ILE A 86 -26.05 -22.51 -5.48
CA ILE A 86 -27.12 -22.38 -6.47
C ILE A 86 -26.82 -21.17 -7.36
N ASP A 87 -26.75 -21.36 -8.67
CA ASP A 87 -26.61 -20.26 -9.63
C ASP A 87 -27.95 -19.56 -9.94
N ASP A 88 -27.90 -18.43 -10.65
CA ASP A 88 -29.10 -17.70 -11.09
C ASP A 88 -30.04 -18.54 -11.98
N SER A 89 -29.55 -19.66 -12.51
CA SER A 89 -30.30 -20.63 -13.31
C SER A 89 -30.79 -21.84 -12.50
N LEU A 90 -30.71 -21.76 -11.16
CA LEU A 90 -31.13 -22.78 -10.19
C LEU A 90 -30.35 -24.11 -10.27
N ASN A 91 -29.14 -24.12 -10.82
CA ASN A 91 -28.29 -25.31 -10.81
C ASN A 91 -27.47 -25.38 -9.53
N SER A 92 -27.52 -26.52 -8.85
CA SER A 92 -26.77 -26.78 -7.62
C SER A 92 -25.38 -27.36 -7.93
N SER A 93 -24.36 -26.88 -7.23
CA SER A 93 -22.97 -27.35 -7.33
C SER A 93 -22.37 -27.68 -5.97
N SER A 94 -21.45 -28.64 -5.97
CA SER A 94 -20.64 -29.04 -4.83
C SER A 94 -19.21 -29.30 -5.31
N GLY A 95 -18.23 -29.03 -4.47
CA GLY A 95 -16.83 -29.20 -4.83
C GLY A 95 -15.87 -28.79 -3.73
N SER A 96 -14.60 -28.69 -4.10
CA SER A 96 -13.55 -28.22 -3.21
C SER A 96 -12.67 -27.20 -3.93
N VAL A 97 -12.21 -26.19 -3.20
CA VAL A 97 -11.30 -25.16 -3.71
C VAL A 97 -10.15 -24.96 -2.74
N GLN A 98 -8.93 -24.85 -3.27
CA GLN A 98 -7.77 -24.55 -2.43
C GLN A 98 -7.85 -23.10 -1.97
N VAL A 99 -7.76 -22.91 -0.65
CA VAL A 99 -7.57 -21.58 -0.08
C VAL A 99 -6.12 -21.24 -0.33
N THR A 100 -5.90 -20.33 -1.26
CA THR A 100 -4.56 -19.82 -1.41
C THR A 100 -4.47 -18.56 -0.58
N LEU A 101 -3.97 -18.74 0.65
CA LEU A 101 -3.77 -17.67 1.63
C LEU A 101 -2.89 -16.54 1.08
N ALA A 102 -2.12 -16.80 0.03
CA ALA A 102 -1.23 -15.84 -0.63
C ALA A 102 -1.88 -15.03 -1.78
N ILE A 103 -3.06 -15.40 -2.28
CA ILE A 103 -3.44 -15.03 -3.66
C ILE A 103 -4.12 -13.67 -3.84
N ARG A 104 -4.57 -13.01 -2.77
CA ARG A 104 -4.86 -11.55 -2.79
C ARG A 104 -4.42 -10.81 -1.54
N SER A 105 -3.88 -11.54 -0.59
CA SER A 105 -3.34 -11.00 0.64
C SER A 105 -1.99 -10.38 0.28
N ALA A 106 -2.02 -9.15 -0.25
CA ALA A 106 -0.83 -8.34 -0.40
C ALA A 106 -0.04 -8.42 0.89
N LYS A 107 1.30 -8.46 0.85
CA LYS A 107 2.05 -7.98 2.01
C LYS A 107 1.41 -6.66 2.40
N PRO A 108 0.95 -6.49 3.65
CA PRO A 108 1.25 -7.31 4.84
C PRO A 108 0.27 -8.44 5.26
N TYR A 109 -0.89 -8.62 4.63
CA TYR A 109 -1.92 -9.59 5.04
C TYR A 109 -1.44 -11.05 5.11
N SER A 110 -0.37 -11.40 4.39
CA SER A 110 0.17 -12.76 4.36
C SER A 110 0.70 -13.21 5.72
N PHE A 111 0.92 -12.27 6.63
CA PHE A 111 1.41 -12.50 8.00
C PHE A 111 0.34 -12.18 9.05
N ALA A 112 -0.88 -11.82 8.65
CA ALA A 112 -1.92 -11.39 9.55
C ALA A 112 -2.58 -12.59 10.26
N ASP A 113 -2.57 -12.59 11.59
CA ASP A 113 -3.44 -13.46 12.39
C ASP A 113 -4.91 -13.32 11.96
N LEU A 114 -5.53 -14.46 11.62
CA LEU A 114 -6.91 -14.57 11.17
C LEU A 114 -7.93 -14.20 12.25
N LEU A 115 -7.53 -14.27 13.52
CA LEU A 115 -8.42 -14.15 14.67
C LEU A 115 -8.17 -12.88 15.49
N GLN A 116 -7.19 -12.05 15.15
CA GLN A 116 -6.88 -10.82 15.90
C GLN A 116 -6.80 -9.59 14.99
N LEU A 117 -7.37 -8.46 15.44
CA LEU A 117 -7.12 -7.15 14.83
C LEU A 117 -5.63 -6.82 14.99
N GLN A 118 -4.97 -6.43 13.91
CA GLN A 118 -3.58 -6.01 13.96
C GLN A 118 -3.28 -4.86 13.01
N ILE A 119 -2.28 -4.07 13.37
CA ILE A 119 -1.56 -3.23 12.41
C ILE A 119 -0.80 -4.14 11.47
N THR A 120 -0.99 -3.95 10.18
CA THR A 120 -0.35 -4.79 9.16
C THR A 120 0.82 -4.08 8.50
N ASP A 121 0.71 -2.77 8.26
CA ASP A 121 1.80 -1.92 7.78
C ASP A 121 1.61 -0.50 8.32
N ALA A 122 2.68 0.27 8.36
CA ALA A 122 2.62 1.70 8.60
C ALA A 122 3.76 2.42 7.89
N CYS A 123 3.49 3.61 7.39
CA CYS A 123 4.49 4.42 6.71
C CYS A 123 4.24 5.91 6.85
N VAL A 124 5.32 6.68 6.85
CA VAL A 124 5.27 8.13 6.69
C VAL A 124 5.06 8.42 5.21
N ILE A 125 3.93 9.05 4.88
CA ILE A 125 3.50 9.31 3.50
C ILE A 125 3.72 10.76 3.08
N GLY A 126 4.17 11.62 4.00
CA GLY A 126 4.61 12.98 3.71
C GLY A 126 4.88 13.77 4.99
N GLY A 127 5.76 14.78 4.89
CA GLY A 127 6.05 15.71 5.98
C GLY A 127 7.31 16.53 5.71
N ASP A 128 7.14 17.79 5.35
CA ASP A 128 7.95 18.92 5.83
C ASP A 128 7.22 20.19 5.39
N PHE A 129 6.26 20.60 6.19
CA PHE A 129 5.57 21.86 5.98
C PHE A 129 6.40 22.90 6.71
N GLU A 130 7.15 23.73 5.97
CA GLU A 130 8.18 24.68 6.43
C GLU A 130 7.80 25.54 7.65
N TYR A 131 6.53 25.58 8.06
CA TYR A 131 6.01 26.38 9.16
C TYR A 131 5.49 25.61 10.38
N TYR A 132 5.28 24.29 10.31
CA TYR A 132 4.50 23.59 11.34
C TYR A 132 5.05 22.23 11.80
N HIS A 133 6.17 21.73 11.24
CA HIS A 133 6.81 20.46 11.64
C HIS A 133 5.80 19.33 11.89
N TYR A 134 4.99 19.02 10.87
CA TYR A 134 4.05 17.90 10.92
C TYR A 134 4.26 16.94 9.75
N GLY A 135 3.82 15.71 9.94
CA GLY A 135 3.75 14.73 8.88
C GLY A 135 2.58 13.78 9.09
N ILE A 136 2.28 13.05 8.03
CA ILE A 136 1.16 12.11 7.97
C ILE A 136 1.72 10.71 8.04
N VAL A 137 1.29 9.97 9.05
CA VAL A 137 1.62 8.56 9.25
C VAL A 137 0.39 7.75 8.94
N ARG A 138 0.43 6.98 7.85
CA ARG A 138 -0.64 6.07 7.46
C ARG A 138 -0.44 4.72 8.15
N VAL A 139 -1.46 4.27 8.87
CA VAL A 139 -1.47 2.98 9.58
C VAL A 139 -2.54 2.09 8.97
N PHE A 140 -2.14 0.91 8.52
CA PHE A 140 -3.00 -0.06 7.86
C PHE A 140 -3.44 -1.15 8.82
N LEU A 141 -4.70 -1.56 8.69
CA LEU A 141 -5.36 -2.52 9.58
C LEU A 141 -5.86 -3.71 8.76
N ASN A 142 -5.87 -4.91 9.36
CA ASN A 142 -6.36 -6.11 8.68
C ASN A 142 -7.89 -6.24 8.62
N CYS A 143 -8.63 -5.38 9.32
CA CYS A 143 -10.09 -5.40 9.38
C CYS A 143 -10.67 -4.06 9.83
N PRO A 144 -12.00 -3.88 9.74
CA PRO A 144 -12.63 -2.68 10.26
C PRO A 144 -12.39 -2.49 11.76
N ALA A 145 -12.16 -1.24 12.17
CA ALA A 145 -11.84 -0.87 13.53
C ALA A 145 -12.53 0.44 13.96
N ILE A 146 -12.92 0.49 15.22
CA ILE A 146 -13.57 1.62 15.86
C ILE A 146 -12.50 2.65 16.24
N ILE A 147 -12.41 3.73 15.47
CA ILE A 147 -11.48 4.84 15.72
C ILE A 147 -12.29 6.13 15.83
N ASP A 148 -12.11 6.84 16.93
CA ASP A 148 -12.79 8.11 17.19
C ASP A 148 -11.76 9.22 17.42
N ASN A 149 -11.88 10.29 16.64
CA ASN A 149 -11.05 11.49 16.75
C ASN A 149 -11.10 12.10 18.17
N SER A 150 -12.19 11.93 18.92
CA SER A 150 -12.32 12.44 20.29
C SER A 150 -11.50 11.65 21.32
N THR A 151 -11.17 10.38 21.03
CA THR A 151 -10.41 9.49 21.95
C THR A 151 -9.09 9.00 21.37
N ILE A 152 -8.70 9.54 20.22
CA ILE A 152 -7.57 9.06 19.43
C ILE A 152 -6.25 8.98 20.21
N SER A 153 -5.99 9.93 21.13
CA SER A 153 -4.77 9.95 21.96
C SER A 153 -4.69 8.81 22.97
N THR A 154 -5.81 8.14 23.25
CA THR A 154 -5.86 6.90 24.05
C THR A 154 -5.70 5.66 23.17
N GLN A 155 -6.18 5.73 21.93
CA GLN A 155 -6.15 4.65 20.94
C GLN A 155 -4.78 4.51 20.27
N PHE A 156 -4.07 5.61 20.04
CA PHE A 156 -2.75 5.63 19.42
C PHE A 156 -1.74 6.38 20.29
N SER A 157 -0.51 5.91 20.26
CA SER A 157 0.66 6.59 20.80
C SER A 157 1.76 6.46 19.75
N VAL A 158 2.28 7.59 19.29
CA VAL A 158 3.33 7.63 18.26
C VAL A 158 4.58 8.20 18.88
N TYR A 159 5.68 7.47 18.75
CA TYR A 159 6.97 7.81 19.31
C TYR A 159 7.99 8.03 18.20
N GLY A 160 8.78 9.10 18.31
CA GLY A 160 10.01 9.23 17.53
C GLY A 160 11.10 8.33 18.12
N SER A 161 11.93 7.70 17.27
CA SER A 161 13.25 7.22 17.68
C SER A 161 14.16 8.42 17.91
N GLY A 162 14.99 8.45 18.97
CA GLY A 162 15.94 9.53 19.29
C GLY A 162 16.83 9.99 18.11
N SER A 163 17.67 11.02 18.31
CA SER A 163 18.47 11.69 17.25
C SER A 163 19.40 10.77 16.44
N HIS A 164 19.63 9.55 16.92
CA HIS A 164 20.41 8.47 16.30
C HIS A 164 19.58 7.57 15.39
N SER A 165 20.22 7.01 14.35
CA SER A 165 19.61 5.96 13.51
C SER A 165 19.42 4.63 14.24
N LYS A 166 20.12 4.43 15.35
CA LYS A 166 20.08 3.22 16.17
C LYS A 166 20.56 3.52 17.58
N GLU A 167 20.06 2.79 18.56
CA GLU A 167 20.59 2.83 19.92
C GLU A 167 22.06 2.38 19.98
N ASP A 168 22.87 3.11 20.74
CA ASP A 168 24.23 2.70 21.07
C ASP A 168 24.25 1.96 22.41
N ASN A 169 24.13 0.64 22.32
CA ASN A 169 24.14 -0.24 23.49
C ASN A 169 25.56 -0.61 23.98
N VAL A 170 26.61 -0.12 23.31
CA VAL A 170 28.02 -0.46 23.59
C VAL A 170 28.70 0.63 24.41
N ASN A 171 28.44 1.89 24.06
CA ASN A 171 29.16 3.03 24.59
C ASN A 171 28.48 3.68 25.80
N ILE A 172 27.83 2.87 26.64
CA ILE A 172 27.19 3.32 27.88
C ILE A 172 28.27 3.61 28.95
N ILE A 173 28.15 4.74 29.63
CA ILE A 173 28.98 5.11 30.79
C ILE A 173 28.46 4.37 32.02
N THR A 174 29.24 3.43 32.54
CA THR A 174 28.84 2.55 33.66
C THR A 174 29.56 2.86 34.97
N VAL A 175 30.59 3.73 34.94
CA VAL A 175 31.31 4.15 36.14
C VAL A 175 30.34 4.76 37.17
N SER A 176 30.45 4.32 38.42
CA SER A 176 29.58 4.76 39.53
C SER A 176 29.72 6.27 39.81
N ASP A 177 28.62 6.91 40.20
CA ASP A 177 28.61 8.34 40.59
C ASP A 177 29.46 8.61 41.84
N ALA A 178 29.70 7.58 42.65
CA ALA A 178 30.57 7.64 43.82
C ALA A 178 32.06 7.41 43.50
N ALA A 179 32.41 7.14 42.24
CA ALA A 179 33.80 6.94 41.82
C ALA A 179 34.60 8.26 41.89
N SER A 180 35.94 8.15 41.91
CA SER A 180 36.78 9.33 41.82
C SER A 180 36.57 10.08 40.50
N ILE A 181 36.55 11.41 40.56
CA ILE A 181 36.22 12.28 39.41
C ILE A 181 37.05 12.02 38.15
N TYR A 182 38.32 11.63 38.29
CA TYR A 182 39.18 11.32 37.15
C TYR A 182 38.79 10.01 36.44
N LEU A 183 38.25 9.02 37.16
CA LEU A 183 37.73 7.80 36.54
C LEU A 183 36.46 8.10 35.74
N LEU A 184 35.52 8.88 36.31
CA LEU A 184 34.28 9.23 35.62
C LEU A 184 34.52 10.13 34.40
N SER A 185 35.38 11.14 34.52
CA SER A 185 35.72 12.02 33.39
C SER A 185 36.46 11.29 32.26
N ASN A 186 37.36 10.36 32.58
CA ASN A 186 38.01 9.51 31.56
C ASN A 186 37.02 8.56 30.89
N ASP A 187 36.09 7.95 31.64
CA ASP A 187 35.06 7.07 31.06
C ASP A 187 34.11 7.86 30.15
N ILE A 188 33.67 9.06 30.58
CA ILE A 188 32.90 9.99 29.71
C ILE A 188 33.64 10.24 28.40
N LYS A 189 34.93 10.61 28.46
CA LYS A 189 35.75 10.87 27.27
C LYS A 189 35.81 9.67 26.34
N HIS A 190 36.18 8.50 26.87
CA HIS A 190 36.39 7.30 26.07
C HIS A 190 35.09 6.81 25.44
N LYS A 191 34.00 6.78 26.21
CA LYS A 191 32.68 6.36 25.74
C LYS A 191 32.10 7.31 24.71
N PHE A 192 32.14 8.62 24.98
CA PHE A 192 31.68 9.62 24.03
C PHE A 192 32.47 9.54 22.72
N ASN A 193 33.80 9.54 22.76
CA ASN A 193 34.62 9.45 21.54
C ASN A 193 34.40 8.16 20.75
N ALA A 194 34.17 7.02 21.42
CA ALA A 194 33.84 5.77 20.76
C ALA A 194 32.45 5.82 20.09
N HIS A 195 31.48 6.43 20.77
CA HIS A 195 30.13 6.65 20.25
C HIS A 195 30.11 7.49 18.97
N LEU A 196 30.90 8.56 18.89
CA LEU A 196 30.98 9.45 17.72
C LEU A 196 31.29 8.70 16.40
N VAL A 197 31.92 7.54 16.48
CA VAL A 197 32.32 6.71 15.33
C VAL A 197 31.68 5.31 15.33
N GLN A 198 30.68 5.10 16.18
CA GLN A 198 29.99 3.81 16.29
C GLN A 198 29.19 3.52 15.02
N TYR A 199 29.40 2.33 14.47
CA TYR A 199 28.73 1.89 13.25
C TYR A 199 27.19 1.84 13.43
N ASP A 200 26.47 2.34 12.43
CA ASP A 200 24.99 2.45 12.34
C ASP A 200 24.29 3.37 13.36
N VAL A 201 25.01 4.07 14.23
CA VAL A 201 24.40 5.00 15.21
C VAL A 201 24.20 6.40 14.61
N HIS A 202 25.19 6.88 13.86
CA HIS A 202 25.14 8.16 13.14
C HIS A 202 24.94 7.94 11.64
N THR A 203 24.38 8.95 10.97
CA THR A 203 24.34 9.00 9.48
C THR A 203 25.76 9.16 8.91
N ARG A 204 26.66 9.76 9.69
CA ARG A 204 28.09 9.91 9.41
C ARG A 204 28.88 10.04 10.71
N ASN A 205 30.10 9.50 10.73
CA ASN A 205 31.00 9.65 11.88
C ASN A 205 31.28 11.12 12.23
N ASP A 206 31.14 11.46 13.51
CA ASP A 206 31.43 12.79 14.06
C ASP A 206 32.89 12.91 14.48
N LEU A 207 33.74 13.33 13.54
CA LEU A 207 35.16 13.57 13.80
C LEU A 207 35.45 14.99 14.31
N ILE A 208 34.43 15.86 14.39
CA ILE A 208 34.60 17.27 14.75
C ILE A 208 34.50 17.43 16.27
N ASN A 209 33.63 16.65 16.90
CA ASN A 209 33.34 16.76 18.34
C ASN A 209 34.16 15.82 19.22
N THR A 210 35.21 15.21 18.69
CA THR A 210 36.14 14.41 19.49
C THR A 210 36.77 15.23 20.62
N ILE A 211 36.76 14.67 21.83
CA ILE A 211 37.47 15.20 23.01
C ILE A 211 38.94 14.83 22.89
N THR A 212 39.81 15.84 22.84
CA THR A 212 41.24 15.70 22.55
C THR A 212 42.14 15.84 23.77
N SER A 213 41.63 16.38 24.88
CA SER A 213 42.40 16.53 26.12
C SER A 213 42.98 15.20 26.61
N PRO A 214 44.22 15.15 27.14
CA PRO A 214 44.80 13.94 27.72
C PRO A 214 43.98 13.39 28.89
N ASP A 215 44.08 12.08 29.14
CA ASP A 215 43.39 11.43 30.27
C ASP A 215 43.78 12.08 31.61
N ALA A 216 42.78 12.27 32.46
CA ALA A 216 42.93 12.91 33.74
C ALA A 216 43.62 12.00 34.76
N THR A 217 44.57 12.57 35.48
CA THR A 217 45.27 11.95 36.63
C THR A 217 45.07 12.75 37.93
N SER A 218 44.38 13.89 37.84
CA SER A 218 44.11 14.81 38.94
C SER A 218 42.80 15.56 38.71
N LEU A 219 42.28 16.21 39.76
CA LEU A 219 41.11 17.08 39.67
C LEU A 219 41.29 18.18 38.60
N ALA A 220 42.47 18.81 38.53
CA ALA A 220 42.74 19.87 37.57
C ALA A 220 42.63 19.37 36.11
N SER A 221 43.18 18.18 35.81
CA SER A 221 43.03 17.56 34.49
C SER A 221 41.61 17.08 34.21
N SER A 222 40.84 16.66 35.23
CA SER A 222 39.42 16.30 35.06
C SER A 222 38.57 17.51 34.69
N ILE A 223 38.83 18.66 35.31
CA ILE A 223 38.13 19.92 34.99
C ILE A 223 38.33 20.30 33.52
N ILE A 224 39.54 20.09 32.97
CA ILE A 224 39.83 20.34 31.56
C ILE A 224 38.99 19.42 30.66
N ILE A 225 38.99 18.10 30.91
CA ILE A 225 38.18 17.15 30.15
C ILE A 225 36.69 17.51 30.22
N LEU A 226 36.16 17.81 31.41
CA LEU A 226 34.73 18.08 31.59
C LEU A 226 34.29 19.36 30.90
N ASN A 227 35.09 20.43 30.95
CA ASN A 227 34.80 21.66 30.21
C ASN A 227 34.83 21.44 28.69
N GLU A 228 35.79 20.66 28.18
CA GLU A 228 35.81 20.27 26.76
C GLU A 228 34.58 19.41 26.41
N ALA A 229 34.29 18.40 27.22
CA ALA A 229 33.19 17.46 27.03
C ALA A 229 31.82 18.17 26.99
N GLN A 230 31.56 19.13 27.89
CA GLN A 230 30.34 19.92 27.87
C GLN A 230 30.15 20.63 26.52
N ASN A 231 31.18 21.35 26.06
CA ASN A 231 31.13 22.09 24.81
C ASN A 231 30.94 21.15 23.59
N LYS A 232 31.72 20.07 23.54
CA LYS A 232 31.69 19.11 22.44
C LYS A 232 30.39 18.34 22.38
N TYR A 233 29.88 17.88 23.53
CA TYR A 233 28.59 17.20 23.62
C TYR A 233 27.44 18.10 23.18
N LEU A 234 27.36 19.34 23.70
CA LEU A 234 26.31 20.29 23.31
C LEU A 234 26.39 20.66 21.82
N SER A 235 27.60 20.77 21.26
CA SER A 235 27.78 20.99 19.82
C SER A 235 27.43 19.77 18.98
N HIS A 236 27.63 18.56 19.51
CA HIS A 236 27.30 17.30 18.86
C HIS A 236 25.78 17.11 18.77
N LEU A 237 25.04 17.37 19.86
CA LEU A 237 23.58 17.27 19.87
C LEU A 237 22.89 18.13 18.80
N LYS A 238 23.47 19.29 18.47
CA LYS A 238 22.93 20.27 17.51
C LYS A 238 23.34 20.01 16.06
N ASN A 239 24.14 18.98 15.79
CA ASN A 239 24.74 18.81 14.47
C ASN A 239 24.02 17.75 13.63
N THR A 240 23.15 18.21 12.75
CA THR A 240 22.40 17.39 11.79
C THR A 240 23.26 16.78 10.68
N ASN A 241 24.57 17.04 10.64
CA ASN A 241 25.49 16.32 9.75
C ASN A 241 25.78 14.89 10.22
N PHE A 242 25.52 14.57 11.48
CA PHE A 242 25.78 13.26 12.09
C PHE A 242 24.52 12.65 12.71
N HIS A 243 23.67 13.51 13.28
CA HIS A 243 22.35 13.14 13.77
C HIS A 243 21.30 13.24 12.68
N ILE A 244 20.23 12.47 12.82
CA ILE A 244 19.05 12.61 11.97
C ILE A 244 18.35 13.95 12.26
N TYR A 245 18.46 14.45 13.51
CA TYR A 245 17.91 15.73 13.95
C TYR A 245 18.62 16.29 15.19
N GLU A 246 18.42 17.57 15.53
CA GLU A 246 18.97 18.17 16.74
C GLU A 246 18.33 17.60 18.01
N ASP A 247 19.14 17.19 19.00
CA ASP A 247 18.64 16.69 20.28
C ASP A 247 18.55 17.81 21.33
N SER A 248 17.40 18.48 21.37
CA SER A 248 17.10 19.53 22.36
C SER A 248 16.73 19.00 23.74
N GLN A 249 16.35 17.73 23.87
CA GLN A 249 15.89 17.14 25.14
C GLN A 249 17.06 16.77 26.05
N ASN A 250 18.19 16.40 25.45
CA ASN A 250 19.40 16.04 26.17
C ASN A 250 20.41 17.17 26.32
N GLU A 251 20.00 18.40 25.98
CA GLU A 251 20.74 19.60 26.33
C GLU A 251 20.75 19.84 27.84
N PHE A 252 21.76 20.60 28.28
CA PHE A 252 21.85 21.15 29.62
C PHE A 252 22.54 22.51 29.56
N THR A 253 22.34 23.33 30.58
CA THR A 253 23.05 24.61 30.70
C THR A 253 24.52 24.35 30.92
N ASN A 254 25.34 24.74 29.93
CA ASN A 254 26.80 24.69 30.05
C ASN A 254 27.23 25.43 31.32
N SER A 255 27.89 24.72 32.21
CA SER A 255 28.34 25.23 33.50
C SER A 255 29.85 25.17 33.54
N PRO A 256 30.56 26.22 33.07
CA PRO A 256 32.02 26.27 33.11
C PRO A 256 32.52 26.03 34.53
N ILE A 257 33.45 25.09 34.67
CA ILE A 257 34.03 24.73 35.97
C ILE A 257 35.33 25.51 36.16
N ASP A 258 35.37 26.35 37.19
CA ASP A 258 36.59 27.04 37.62
C ASP A 258 37.58 26.10 38.32
N TYR A 259 38.87 26.42 38.23
CA TYR A 259 39.94 25.63 38.86
C TYR A 259 39.73 25.46 40.37
N GLY A 260 39.64 24.20 40.82
CA GLY A 260 39.57 23.83 42.24
C GLY A 260 38.17 23.53 42.79
N ASN A 261 37.10 23.70 42.01
CA ASN A 261 35.74 23.41 42.47
C ASN A 261 35.34 21.94 42.25
N SER A 262 35.75 21.06 43.17
CA SER A 262 35.48 19.61 43.08
C SER A 262 33.99 19.24 43.16
N VAL A 263 33.18 20.03 43.87
CA VAL A 263 31.74 19.78 44.02
C VAL A 263 31.02 20.04 42.68
N LEU A 264 31.32 21.17 42.04
CA LEU A 264 30.77 21.50 40.73
C LEU A 264 31.27 20.53 39.66
N ALA A 265 32.55 20.13 39.70
CA ALA A 265 33.09 19.13 38.77
C ALA A 265 32.33 17.79 38.86
N SER A 266 32.08 17.29 40.07
CA SER A 266 31.28 16.07 40.26
C SER A 266 29.84 16.23 39.77
N SER A 267 29.20 17.38 40.06
CA SER A 267 27.84 17.66 39.58
C SER A 267 27.74 17.67 38.06
N VAL A 268 28.69 18.34 37.38
CA VAL A 268 28.74 18.40 35.91
C VAL A 268 29.00 17.02 35.31
N ALA A 269 29.93 16.24 35.87
CA ALA A 269 30.22 14.90 35.37
C ALA A 269 29.02 13.96 35.47
N ILE A 270 28.27 14.01 36.59
CA ILE A 270 27.04 13.23 36.77
C ILE A 270 25.95 13.68 35.79
N GLN A 271 25.78 15.00 35.61
CA GLN A 271 24.81 15.53 34.64
C GLN A 271 25.13 15.11 33.20
N LEU A 272 26.41 15.25 32.79
CA LEU A 272 26.90 14.80 31.48
C LEU A 272 26.64 13.31 31.29
N LYS A 273 27.01 12.47 32.26
CA LYS A 273 26.75 11.02 32.22
C LYS A 273 25.28 10.72 32.02
N LEU A 274 24.39 11.34 32.82
CA LEU A 274 22.95 11.11 32.74
C LEU A 274 22.42 11.50 31.36
N LYS A 275 22.71 12.72 30.90
CA LYS A 275 22.24 13.25 29.62
C LYS A 275 22.77 12.45 28.43
N TYR A 276 24.06 12.14 28.42
CA TYR A 276 24.67 11.31 27.38
C TYR A 276 24.07 9.90 27.36
N ASN A 277 23.97 9.22 28.51
CA ASN A 277 23.43 7.86 28.56
C ASN A 277 21.96 7.79 28.13
N THR A 278 21.21 8.87 28.31
CA THR A 278 19.86 9.01 27.76
C THR A 278 19.88 9.25 26.24
N ASN A 279 20.70 10.20 25.75
CA ASN A 279 20.84 10.49 24.31
C ASN A 279 21.12 9.23 23.48
N ILE A 280 22.09 8.43 23.93
CA ILE A 280 22.52 7.24 23.18
C ILE A 280 21.50 6.09 23.17
N LYS A 281 20.48 6.14 24.03
CA LYS A 281 19.39 5.14 24.12
C LYS A 281 18.20 5.45 23.21
N ALA A 282 18.29 6.48 22.37
CA ALA A 282 17.24 6.86 21.43
C ALA A 282 15.84 6.98 22.07
N GLU A 283 15.73 7.66 23.22
CA GLU A 283 14.51 7.71 24.02
C GLU A 283 13.27 8.09 23.17
N GLN A 284 12.19 7.33 23.39
CA GLN A 284 10.92 7.45 22.68
C GLN A 284 10.13 8.65 23.21
N PHE A 285 10.03 9.72 22.44
CA PHE A 285 9.20 10.89 22.78
C PHE A 285 7.85 10.80 22.09
N SER A 286 6.75 11.01 22.83
CA SER A 286 5.41 11.09 22.24
C SER A 286 5.31 12.31 21.35
N ILE A 287 5.04 12.09 20.07
CA ILE A 287 4.90 13.14 19.06
C ILE A 287 3.46 13.35 18.59
N PHE A 288 2.52 12.68 19.27
CA PHE A 288 1.11 12.82 18.99
C PHE A 288 0.65 14.23 19.39
N ARG A 289 -0.06 14.93 18.49
CA ARG A 289 -0.54 16.29 18.80
C ARG A 289 -1.52 16.23 19.97
N SER A 290 -1.33 17.10 20.96
CA SER A 290 -2.25 17.23 22.09
C SER A 290 -3.46 18.09 21.74
N THR A 291 -3.37 18.97 20.74
CA THR A 291 -4.45 19.83 20.23
C THR A 291 -4.59 19.67 18.71
N PRO A 292 -5.81 19.54 18.15
CA PRO A 292 -5.97 19.42 16.71
C PRO A 292 -5.62 20.75 16.08
N ASP A 293 -5.09 20.72 14.86
CA ASP A 293 -5.14 21.93 14.06
C ASP A 293 -6.60 22.24 13.73
N PRO A 294 -7.12 23.46 13.93
CA PRO A 294 -8.49 23.78 13.52
C PRO A 294 -8.72 23.57 12.02
N ASP A 295 -7.67 23.64 11.20
CA ASP A 295 -7.77 23.51 9.74
C ASP A 295 -7.44 22.09 9.21
N ILE A 296 -6.83 21.23 10.03
CA ILE A 296 -6.29 19.90 9.61
C ILE A 296 -6.75 18.73 10.52
N GLY A 297 -7.28 19.00 11.73
CA GLY A 297 -7.72 17.95 12.67
C GLY A 297 -6.58 17.08 13.23
N TYR A 298 -6.93 15.95 13.83
CA TYR A 298 -5.97 14.95 14.34
C TYR A 298 -5.73 13.79 13.38
N VAL A 299 -6.80 13.34 12.72
CA VAL A 299 -6.84 12.05 12.01
C VAL A 299 -7.91 12.05 10.92
N ASN A 300 -7.61 11.38 9.80
CA ASN A 300 -8.62 10.90 8.84
C ASN A 300 -8.79 9.38 8.96
N THR A 301 -10.03 8.92 9.16
CA THR A 301 -10.33 7.50 9.37
C THR A 301 -11.04 6.89 8.17
N TYR A 302 -10.44 5.84 7.61
CA TYR A 302 -11.03 4.92 6.64
C TYR A 302 -11.06 3.50 7.23
N SER A 303 -11.04 3.42 8.57
CA SER A 303 -10.97 2.18 9.32
C SER A 303 -12.32 1.50 9.49
N SER A 304 -13.44 2.18 9.22
CA SER A 304 -14.79 1.62 9.38
C SER A 304 -15.35 1.10 8.06
N ILE A 305 -16.24 0.11 8.13
CA ILE A 305 -16.92 -0.42 6.93
C ILE A 305 -17.68 0.67 6.14
N ASN A 306 -18.22 1.67 6.85
CA ASN A 306 -19.01 2.75 6.26
C ASN A 306 -18.15 3.81 5.57
N ASN A 307 -16.89 3.95 5.96
CA ASN A 307 -15.98 4.96 5.42
C ASN A 307 -14.88 4.36 4.55
N SER A 308 -14.68 3.04 4.59
CA SER A 308 -13.62 2.33 3.86
C SER A 308 -13.95 2.11 2.37
N TYR A 309 -12.91 1.83 1.61
CA TYR A 309 -13.03 1.48 0.19
C TYR A 309 -13.58 0.06 -0.03
N ALA A 310 -13.84 -0.31 -1.28
CA ALA A 310 -14.18 -1.69 -1.61
C ALA A 310 -13.05 -2.64 -1.15
N VAL A 311 -13.41 -3.78 -0.55
CA VAL A 311 -12.49 -4.81 -0.01
C VAL A 311 -11.71 -5.54 -1.12
N SER A 312 -11.82 -5.10 -2.38
CA SER A 312 -10.98 -5.58 -3.47
C SER A 312 -9.54 -5.03 -3.40
N ASP A 313 -9.29 -3.98 -2.60
CA ASP A 313 -7.95 -3.50 -2.27
C ASP A 313 -7.48 -4.10 -0.92
N SER A 314 -6.20 -4.47 -0.85
CA SER A 314 -5.58 -4.90 0.40
C SER A 314 -5.46 -3.74 1.37
N TYR A 315 -5.15 -2.52 0.95
CA TYR A 315 -4.96 -1.42 1.89
C TYR A 315 -6.25 -0.64 2.19
N THR A 316 -7.40 -1.35 2.17
CA THR A 316 -8.74 -0.77 2.32
C THR A 316 -8.97 -0.11 3.68
N TYR A 317 -8.51 -0.73 4.77
CA TYR A 317 -8.69 -0.20 6.12
C TYR A 317 -7.42 0.50 6.59
N PHE A 318 -7.49 1.81 6.74
CA PHE A 318 -6.37 2.60 7.22
C PHE A 318 -6.82 3.83 7.99
N VAL A 319 -5.86 4.40 8.69
CA VAL A 319 -6.00 5.66 9.39
C VAL A 319 -4.78 6.53 9.10
N ASP A 320 -5.01 7.79 8.79
CA ASP A 320 -3.96 8.79 8.61
C ASP A 320 -3.82 9.58 9.90
N LEU A 321 -2.71 9.38 10.61
CA LEU A 321 -2.38 10.08 11.84
C LEU A 321 -1.55 11.33 11.52
N ILE A 322 -2.01 12.48 11.99
CA ILE A 322 -1.23 13.72 11.90
C ILE A 322 -0.38 13.83 13.16
N VAL A 323 0.94 13.80 12.98
CA VAL A 323 1.91 13.85 14.09
C VAL A 323 2.85 15.01 13.90
N SER A 324 3.36 15.56 15.01
CA SER A 324 4.43 16.54 14.92
C SER A 324 5.74 15.82 14.66
N MET A 325 6.48 16.19 13.62
CA MET A 325 7.78 15.60 13.32
C MET A 325 8.73 16.65 12.76
N PHE A 326 9.98 16.58 13.19
CA PHE A 326 11.05 17.45 12.68
C PHE A 326 11.60 16.97 11.34
N SER A 327 11.36 15.70 10.97
CA SER A 327 11.75 15.13 9.68
C SER A 327 10.85 13.95 9.33
N ALA A 328 10.40 13.87 8.07
CA ALA A 328 9.67 12.71 7.56
C ALA A 328 10.54 11.47 7.35
N HIS A 329 11.87 11.60 7.39
CA HIS A 329 12.80 10.47 7.25
C HIS A 329 13.05 9.71 8.56
N SER A 330 12.48 10.17 9.68
CA SER A 330 12.64 9.53 10.97
C SER A 330 11.84 8.23 11.07
N SER A 331 12.44 7.20 11.69
CA SER A 331 11.70 5.98 12.05
C SER A 331 10.76 6.26 13.22
N LEU A 332 9.47 5.92 13.05
CA LEU A 332 8.44 6.16 14.05
C LEU A 332 7.92 4.83 14.60
N ARG A 333 7.77 4.75 15.92
CA ARG A 333 7.10 3.61 16.56
C ARG A 333 5.65 3.97 16.84
N ILE A 334 4.75 3.09 16.44
CA ILE A 334 3.32 3.24 16.63
C ILE A 334 2.85 2.19 17.60
N GLU A 335 2.19 2.64 18.67
CA GLU A 335 1.47 1.79 19.60
C GLU A 335 -0.03 2.06 19.51
N ALA A 336 -0.81 1.01 19.32
CA ALA A 336 -2.25 1.06 19.13
C ALA A 336 -2.97 0.17 20.14
N TYR A 337 -4.03 0.70 20.73
CA TYR A 337 -5.05 -0.04 21.49
C TYR A 337 -6.42 0.32 20.92
N ILE A 338 -6.85 -0.47 19.93
CA ILE A 338 -8.04 -0.23 19.13
C ILE A 338 -8.91 -1.48 19.17
N GLN A 339 -10.22 -1.29 19.12
CA GLN A 339 -11.19 -2.38 19.04
C GLN A 339 -11.63 -2.60 17.59
N SER A 340 -11.82 -3.85 17.18
CA SER A 340 -12.47 -4.16 15.89
C SER A 340 -13.97 -3.81 15.92
N GLU A 341 -14.57 -3.47 14.77
CA GLU A 341 -16.02 -3.14 14.71
C GLU A 341 -16.92 -4.31 15.11
N ASP A 342 -16.47 -5.55 14.90
CA ASP A 342 -17.13 -6.76 15.36
C ASP A 342 -17.01 -6.98 16.89
N THR A 343 -16.28 -6.11 17.59
CA THR A 343 -15.99 -6.12 19.03
C THR A 343 -15.23 -7.34 19.57
N PHE A 344 -14.84 -8.30 18.72
CA PHE A 344 -14.24 -9.57 19.14
C PHE A 344 -12.76 -9.48 19.53
N SER A 345 -12.05 -8.42 19.16
CA SER A 345 -10.64 -8.28 19.56
C SER A 345 -10.19 -6.85 19.73
N PHE A 346 -9.06 -6.74 20.43
CA PHE A 346 -8.28 -5.52 20.54
C PHE A 346 -6.87 -5.75 19.99
N THR A 347 -6.28 -4.70 19.44
CA THR A 347 -4.82 -4.63 19.34
C THR A 347 -4.23 -4.56 20.75
N SER A 348 -3.02 -5.08 20.94
CA SER A 348 -2.28 -4.92 22.19
C SER A 348 -1.02 -4.11 21.94
N LYS A 349 -0.83 -3.02 22.71
CA LYS A 349 0.37 -2.17 22.64
C LYS A 349 1.66 -2.96 22.92
N ASN A 350 1.54 -4.05 23.69
CA ASN A 350 2.65 -4.87 24.17
C ASN A 350 3.04 -6.02 23.24
N ASN A 351 2.41 -6.18 22.07
CA ASN A 351 2.73 -7.23 21.10
C ASN A 351 2.68 -6.72 19.66
N PHE A 352 2.94 -7.60 18.69
CA PHE A 352 2.97 -7.26 17.27
C PHE A 352 1.61 -6.81 16.70
N THR A 353 0.50 -6.98 17.43
CA THR A 353 -0.83 -6.59 16.94
C THR A 353 -1.11 -5.10 17.07
N GLY A 354 -0.54 -4.46 18.09
CA GLY A 354 -0.65 -3.03 18.31
C GLY A 354 0.69 -2.32 18.28
N ASN A 355 1.80 -2.97 17.96
CA ASN A 355 3.12 -2.35 17.92
C ASN A 355 3.75 -2.48 16.53
N PHE A 356 4.05 -1.35 15.90
CA PHE A 356 4.63 -1.35 14.55
C PHE A 356 5.68 -0.26 14.39
N ILE A 357 6.73 -0.53 13.62
CA ILE A 357 7.70 0.49 13.20
C ILE A 357 7.26 1.02 11.85
N ALA A 358 6.76 2.26 11.84
CA ALA A 358 6.40 2.94 10.61
C ALA A 358 7.66 3.13 9.76
N ARG A 359 7.56 2.74 8.50
CA ARG A 359 8.62 2.98 7.52
C ARG A 359 8.79 4.49 7.36
N PRO A 360 10.04 5.01 7.40
CA PRO A 360 10.27 6.42 7.17
C PRO A 360 9.88 6.80 5.74
N TYR A 361 9.70 8.09 5.51
CA TYR A 361 9.49 8.61 4.16
C TYR A 361 10.69 8.23 3.29
N SER A 362 10.39 7.69 2.11
CA SER A 362 11.38 7.19 1.17
C SER A 362 11.39 8.05 -0.08
N ASP A 363 12.57 8.56 -0.44
CA ASP A 363 12.84 9.27 -1.70
C ASP A 363 12.84 8.33 -2.94
N LYS A 364 12.28 7.13 -2.78
CA LYS A 364 12.10 6.13 -3.81
C LYS A 364 10.77 5.44 -3.56
N ALA A 365 9.99 5.25 -4.62
CA ALA A 365 8.82 4.41 -4.54
C ALA A 365 9.25 2.95 -4.26
N LEU A 366 8.77 2.39 -3.16
CA LEU A 366 9.00 1.01 -2.76
C LEU A 366 7.84 0.16 -3.24
N ASN A 367 8.13 -1.01 -3.82
CA ASN A 367 7.09 -1.98 -4.11
C ASN A 367 6.51 -2.51 -2.79
N LEU A 368 5.19 -2.44 -2.67
CA LEU A 368 4.42 -2.90 -1.54
C LEU A 368 3.90 -4.32 -1.75
N SER A 369 3.33 -4.56 -2.92
CA SER A 369 2.72 -5.83 -3.25
C SER A 369 2.59 -6.03 -4.75
N VAL A 370 2.55 -7.30 -5.15
CA VAL A 370 2.17 -7.73 -6.49
C VAL A 370 1.01 -8.69 -6.37
N ILE A 371 -0.10 -8.38 -7.04
CA ILE A 371 -1.33 -9.16 -7.00
C ILE A 371 -1.66 -9.60 -8.42
N THR A 372 -2.12 -10.84 -8.56
CA THR A 372 -2.69 -11.36 -9.80
C THR A 372 -4.20 -11.39 -9.73
N ASN A 373 -4.85 -10.87 -10.75
CA ASN A 373 -6.28 -10.96 -10.94
C ASN A 373 -6.57 -11.66 -12.28
N PRO A 374 -7.34 -12.76 -12.29
CA PRO A 374 -7.57 -13.56 -13.49
C PRO A 374 -8.33 -12.80 -14.59
N ASP A 375 -9.03 -11.71 -14.26
CA ASP A 375 -9.84 -10.91 -15.19
C ASP A 375 -9.19 -9.57 -15.57
N ILE A 376 -8.14 -9.13 -14.85
CA ILE A 376 -7.52 -7.80 -15.01
C ILE A 376 -6.03 -7.91 -15.40
N GLY A 377 -5.33 -8.95 -14.94
CA GLY A 377 -3.89 -9.14 -15.12
C GLY A 377 -3.11 -9.02 -13.81
N ILE A 378 -1.87 -8.51 -13.86
CA ILE A 378 -1.03 -8.32 -12.67
C ILE A 378 -1.08 -6.84 -12.27
N THR A 379 -1.24 -6.56 -10.99
CA THR A 379 -1.11 -5.22 -10.42
C THR A 379 0.05 -5.18 -9.45
N ALA A 380 0.93 -4.19 -9.59
CA ALA A 380 2.03 -3.93 -8.66
C ALA A 380 1.78 -2.59 -7.96
N ARG A 381 1.73 -2.60 -6.63
CA ARG A 381 1.47 -1.42 -5.79
C ARG A 381 2.77 -0.85 -5.23
N PHE A 382 2.82 0.48 -5.10
CA PHE A 382 3.99 1.21 -4.62
C PHE A 382 3.65 2.22 -3.53
N THR A 383 4.65 2.67 -2.78
CA THR A 383 4.51 3.70 -1.73
C THR A 383 4.44 5.14 -2.25
N GLY A 384 4.76 5.38 -3.52
CA GLY A 384 5.02 6.72 -4.03
C GLY A 384 4.58 6.90 -5.46
N ASN A 385 4.67 8.14 -5.95
CA ASN A 385 4.21 8.51 -7.28
C ASN A 385 5.04 7.80 -8.35
N ILE A 386 4.37 7.13 -9.28
CA ILE A 386 4.98 6.40 -10.39
C ILE A 386 4.77 7.20 -11.66
N VAL A 387 5.87 7.55 -12.31
CA VAL A 387 5.87 8.10 -13.66
C VAL A 387 6.49 7.06 -14.60
N LEU A 388 5.71 6.61 -15.58
CA LEU A 388 6.23 5.75 -16.65
C LEU A 388 7.07 6.60 -17.60
N SER A 389 8.28 6.13 -17.90
CA SER A 389 9.08 6.65 -19.02
C SER A 389 8.97 5.72 -20.22
N ASP A 390 9.21 6.26 -21.41
CA ASP A 390 9.19 5.53 -22.68
C ASP A 390 10.18 4.33 -22.70
N ASN A 391 11.15 4.29 -21.77
CA ASN A 391 12.15 3.24 -21.62
C ASN A 391 11.81 2.20 -20.53
N THR A 392 10.58 2.20 -20.00
CA THR A 392 10.21 1.25 -18.95
C THR A 392 10.11 -0.16 -19.52
N ILE A 393 10.89 -1.10 -18.96
CA ILE A 393 10.85 -2.52 -19.35
C ILE A 393 10.61 -3.36 -18.09
N LEU A 394 9.49 -4.07 -18.08
CA LEU A 394 9.16 -5.10 -17.10
C LEU A 394 9.20 -6.49 -17.77
N THR A 395 9.68 -7.48 -17.03
CA THR A 395 9.80 -8.88 -17.46
C THR A 395 9.20 -9.77 -16.38
N ILE A 396 8.45 -10.78 -16.80
CA ILE A 396 7.96 -11.84 -15.92
C ILE A 396 8.81 -13.07 -16.18
N LEU A 397 9.43 -13.59 -15.13
CA LEU A 397 10.23 -14.81 -15.16
C LEU A 397 9.43 -15.96 -14.55
N ASN A 398 9.32 -17.07 -15.27
CA ASN A 398 8.88 -18.34 -14.69
C ASN A 398 10.09 -19.08 -14.09
N LYS A 399 9.86 -19.90 -13.06
CA LYS A 399 10.82 -20.86 -12.45
C LYS A 399 11.59 -21.74 -13.46
N TYR A 400 11.11 -21.90 -14.70
CA TYR A 400 11.74 -22.70 -15.76
C TYR A 400 12.49 -21.88 -16.85
N ASP A 401 12.97 -20.67 -16.56
CA ASP A 401 13.75 -19.80 -17.46
C ASP A 401 13.00 -19.26 -18.70
N GLY A 402 11.66 -19.34 -18.72
CA GLY A 402 10.85 -18.66 -19.72
C GLY A 402 10.73 -17.18 -19.42
N GLU A 403 11.34 -16.32 -20.26
CA GLU A 403 11.11 -14.87 -20.22
C GLU A 403 9.80 -14.51 -20.91
N ILE A 404 8.88 -13.89 -20.19
CA ILE A 404 7.72 -13.23 -20.77
C ILE A 404 7.94 -11.72 -20.68
N LYS A 405 8.19 -11.10 -21.85
CA LYS A 405 8.27 -9.63 -21.93
C LYS A 405 6.88 -9.04 -21.77
N VAL A 406 6.77 -8.03 -20.91
CA VAL A 406 5.53 -7.28 -20.75
C VAL A 406 5.49 -6.22 -21.85
N CYS A 407 4.52 -6.33 -22.76
CA CYS A 407 4.47 -5.49 -23.96
C CYS A 407 3.70 -4.18 -23.76
N GLU A 408 2.77 -4.12 -22.81
CA GLU A 408 1.98 -2.94 -22.49
C GLU A 408 1.86 -2.83 -20.98
N ILE A 409 2.10 -1.65 -20.43
CA ILE A 409 1.91 -1.35 -19.01
C ILE A 409 1.20 -0.02 -18.89
N SER A 410 0.37 0.12 -17.86
CA SER A 410 -0.26 1.38 -17.52
C SER A 410 -0.07 1.68 -16.05
N VAL A 411 -0.25 2.95 -15.68
CA VAL A 411 -0.32 3.35 -14.27
C VAL A 411 -1.73 3.77 -13.91
N SER A 412 -2.09 3.53 -12.67
CA SER A 412 -3.36 3.97 -12.09
C SER A 412 -3.15 4.37 -10.62
N SER A 413 -4.23 4.81 -10.00
CA SER A 413 -4.25 5.26 -8.62
C SER A 413 -5.25 4.44 -7.81
N THR A 414 -4.87 4.03 -6.62
CA THR A 414 -5.83 3.48 -5.64
C THR A 414 -6.65 4.61 -5.00
N LEU A 415 -7.82 4.27 -4.45
CA LEU A 415 -8.65 5.23 -3.72
C LEU A 415 -7.94 5.86 -2.50
N PRO A 416 -7.15 5.12 -1.67
CA PRO A 416 -6.35 5.72 -0.61
C PRO A 416 -5.36 6.78 -1.10
N THR A 417 -4.82 6.59 -2.29
CA THR A 417 -3.84 7.50 -2.90
C THR A 417 -4.51 8.72 -3.51
N LEU A 418 -5.66 8.55 -4.17
CA LEU A 418 -6.49 9.67 -4.65
C LEU A 418 -6.97 10.55 -3.50
N SER A 419 -7.48 9.95 -2.42
CA SER A 419 -7.89 10.68 -1.22
C SER A 419 -6.75 11.50 -0.62
N LEU A 420 -5.57 10.90 -0.50
CA LEU A 420 -4.38 11.61 -0.01
C LEU A 420 -4.01 12.79 -0.92
N THR A 421 -4.01 12.57 -2.24
CA THR A 421 -3.68 13.61 -3.21
C THR A 421 -4.68 14.76 -3.18
N ILE A 422 -5.97 14.48 -3.12
CA ILE A 422 -7.01 15.51 -3.02
C ILE A 422 -6.82 16.31 -1.73
N ASN A 423 -6.64 15.65 -0.58
CA ASN A 423 -6.39 16.33 0.69
C ASN A 423 -5.13 17.20 0.65
N THR A 424 -4.06 16.69 0.05
CA THR A 424 -2.79 17.43 -0.14
C THR A 424 -3.00 18.66 -1.02
N LEU A 425 -3.78 18.54 -2.10
CA LEU A 425 -4.12 19.66 -2.98
C LEU A 425 -5.04 20.69 -2.30
N CYS A 426 -6.00 20.26 -1.48
CA CYS A 426 -6.82 21.18 -0.67
C CYS A 426 -5.97 22.01 0.29
N ILE A 427 -5.06 21.34 1.02
CA ILE A 427 -4.10 22.01 1.92
C ILE A 427 -3.22 22.98 1.13
N ALA A 428 -2.68 22.55 -0.01
CA ALA A 428 -1.84 23.37 -0.87
C ALA A 428 -2.58 24.63 -1.37
N LEU A 429 -3.84 24.49 -1.81
CA LEU A 429 -4.64 25.60 -2.29
C LEU A 429 -4.96 26.59 -1.16
N ASN A 430 -5.32 26.12 0.04
CA ASN A 430 -5.53 26.99 1.20
C ASN A 430 -4.25 27.72 1.60
N PHE A 431 -3.10 27.05 1.58
CA PHE A 431 -1.82 27.69 1.88
C PHE A 431 -1.49 28.76 0.83
N HIS A 432 -1.63 28.43 -0.46
CA HIS A 432 -1.43 29.39 -1.55
C HIS A 432 -2.32 30.62 -1.38
N ARG A 433 -3.61 30.44 -1.04
CA ARG A 433 -4.54 31.55 -0.85
C ARG A 433 -4.18 32.52 0.28
N ASN A 434 -3.52 32.02 1.33
CA ASN A 434 -3.16 32.83 2.48
C ASN A 434 -1.76 33.46 2.37
N TYR A 435 -0.83 32.82 1.65
CA TYR A 435 0.60 33.15 1.73
C TYR A 435 1.26 33.44 0.37
N ALA A 436 0.61 33.15 -0.75
CA ALA A 436 1.12 33.55 -2.05
C ALA A 436 0.99 35.06 -2.25
N VAL A 437 1.76 35.60 -3.20
CA VAL A 437 1.66 37.02 -3.60
C VAL A 437 0.36 37.20 -4.39
N HIS A 438 -0.72 37.54 -3.69
CA HIS A 438 -1.99 37.98 -4.27
C HIS A 438 -2.11 39.51 -4.16
N ILE A 439 -2.92 40.11 -5.04
CA ILE A 439 -3.29 41.53 -4.91
C ILE A 439 -4.20 41.73 -3.69
N LEU A 440 -5.07 40.77 -3.41
CA LEU A 440 -5.94 40.68 -2.23
C LEU A 440 -5.96 39.23 -1.73
N VAL A 441 -6.11 39.03 -0.42
CA VAL A 441 -6.32 37.68 0.15
C VAL A 441 -7.58 37.07 -0.46
N ASP A 442 -7.45 35.87 -1.02
CA ASP A 442 -8.59 35.10 -1.46
C ASP A 442 -9.29 34.51 -0.23
N ASN A 443 -10.50 34.99 0.09
CA ASN A 443 -11.36 34.47 1.17
C ASN A 443 -12.58 33.70 0.65
N ILE A 444 -12.74 33.54 -0.66
CA ILE A 444 -13.94 32.96 -1.28
C ILE A 444 -13.72 31.49 -1.60
N ASN A 445 -12.58 31.14 -2.21
CA ASN A 445 -12.30 29.78 -2.68
C ASN A 445 -11.70 28.90 -1.55
N VAL A 446 -12.35 28.91 -0.37
CA VAL A 446 -11.93 28.10 0.78
C VAL A 446 -12.37 26.66 0.57
N VAL A 447 -11.40 25.76 0.43
CA VAL A 447 -11.69 24.33 0.34
C VAL A 447 -11.53 23.70 1.71
N TYR A 448 -12.57 23.04 2.20
CA TYR A 448 -12.46 22.32 3.47
C TYR A 448 -11.75 20.98 3.27
N TYR A 449 -10.74 20.73 4.09
CA TYR A 449 -10.14 19.42 4.28
C TYR A 449 -11.05 18.56 5.18
N GLY A 450 -11.07 17.23 4.98
CA GLY A 450 -11.65 16.30 5.96
C GLY A 450 -12.72 15.34 5.44
N ILE A 451 -13.08 14.42 6.34
CA ILE A 451 -13.75 13.12 6.16
C ILE A 451 -14.96 13.17 5.20
N TYR A 452 -14.87 12.39 4.13
CA TYR A 452 -15.91 12.22 3.12
C TYR A 452 -17.06 11.35 3.68
N GLN A 453 -18.31 11.85 3.62
CA GLN A 453 -19.48 11.16 4.20
C GLN A 453 -19.87 9.84 3.50
N VAL A 454 -19.25 9.50 2.37
CA VAL A 454 -19.46 8.24 1.62
C VAL A 454 -18.16 7.91 0.88
N ALA A 455 -17.54 6.75 1.12
CA ALA A 455 -16.14 6.46 0.81
C ALA A 455 -15.67 6.84 -0.62
N ILE A 456 -16.43 6.54 -1.68
CA ILE A 456 -16.09 6.94 -3.06
C ILE A 456 -16.80 8.22 -3.51
N GLN A 457 -18.10 8.35 -3.24
CA GLN A 457 -18.89 9.49 -3.71
C GLN A 457 -18.39 10.79 -3.08
N GLY A 458 -18.04 10.80 -1.79
CA GLY A 458 -17.52 11.99 -1.15
C GLY A 458 -16.10 12.36 -1.61
N ILE A 459 -15.29 11.41 -2.11
CA ILE A 459 -14.03 11.73 -2.79
C ILE A 459 -14.32 12.42 -4.13
N ILE A 460 -15.27 11.89 -4.89
CA ILE A 460 -15.73 12.47 -6.16
C ILE A 460 -16.25 13.89 -5.94
N ASP A 461 -17.14 14.07 -4.95
CA ASP A 461 -17.72 15.36 -4.61
C ASP A 461 -16.63 16.37 -4.22
N LYS A 462 -15.65 15.96 -3.40
CA LYS A 462 -14.53 16.84 -3.02
C LYS A 462 -13.62 17.18 -4.20
N ALA A 463 -13.34 16.22 -5.09
CA ALA A 463 -12.53 16.51 -6.29
C ALA A 463 -13.25 17.51 -7.21
N ASN A 464 -14.56 17.38 -7.36
CA ASN A 464 -15.39 18.31 -8.12
C ASN A 464 -15.44 19.70 -7.44
N GLU A 465 -15.61 19.76 -6.12
CA GLU A 465 -15.50 21.01 -5.34
C GLU A 465 -14.14 21.68 -5.56
N LEU A 466 -13.04 20.94 -5.37
CA LEU A 466 -11.68 21.44 -5.57
C LEU A 466 -11.45 21.94 -6.99
N LYS A 467 -11.97 21.25 -8.01
CA LYS A 467 -11.95 21.72 -9.41
C LYS A 467 -12.62 23.09 -9.53
N HIS A 468 -13.83 23.22 -9.01
CA HIS A 468 -14.62 24.46 -9.13
C HIS A 468 -13.93 25.62 -8.42
N ASP A 469 -13.43 25.40 -7.21
CA ASP A 469 -12.71 26.41 -6.43
C ASP A 469 -11.37 26.79 -7.07
N LEU A 470 -10.59 25.82 -7.56
CA LEU A 470 -9.37 26.10 -8.32
C LEU A 470 -9.67 26.90 -9.59
N ASN A 471 -10.68 26.51 -10.37
CA ASN A 471 -11.05 27.23 -11.59
C ASN A 471 -11.55 28.65 -11.30
N ASN A 472 -12.33 28.85 -10.23
CA ASN A 472 -12.75 30.18 -9.78
C ASN A 472 -11.54 31.05 -9.41
N HIS A 473 -10.56 30.44 -8.73
CA HIS A 473 -9.29 31.06 -8.34
C HIS A 473 -8.44 31.46 -9.55
N VAL A 474 -8.04 30.50 -10.39
CA VAL A 474 -7.10 30.75 -11.51
C VAL A 474 -7.71 31.60 -12.62
N ARG A 475 -9.04 31.54 -12.81
CA ARG A 475 -9.74 32.40 -13.79
C ARG A 475 -10.09 33.77 -13.23
N ASN A 476 -9.81 34.02 -11.94
CA ASN A 476 -10.07 35.29 -11.27
C ASN A 476 -11.53 35.78 -11.46
N ILE A 477 -12.51 34.86 -11.38
CA ILE A 477 -13.91 35.09 -11.81
C ILE A 477 -14.58 36.23 -11.02
N ASN A 478 -14.14 36.47 -9.78
CA ASN A 478 -14.64 37.56 -8.93
C ASN A 478 -13.76 38.82 -8.94
N GLY A 479 -12.64 38.81 -9.66
CA GLY A 479 -11.67 39.90 -9.75
C GLY A 479 -10.94 40.19 -8.43
N GLY A 480 -9.64 40.44 -8.50
CA GLY A 480 -8.88 41.04 -7.39
C GLY A 480 -7.84 40.15 -6.70
N TYR A 481 -7.65 38.90 -7.11
CA TYR A 481 -6.59 38.04 -6.54
C TYR A 481 -5.34 38.06 -7.42
N HIS A 482 -5.52 37.94 -8.74
CA HIS A 482 -4.47 37.98 -9.75
C HIS A 482 -4.63 39.19 -10.68
N ILE A 483 -3.52 39.68 -11.25
CA ILE A 483 -3.53 40.81 -12.21
C ILE A 483 -4.11 40.36 -13.56
N HIS A 484 -3.85 39.10 -13.93
CA HIS A 484 -4.35 38.46 -15.13
C HIS A 484 -4.90 37.07 -14.79
N PRO A 485 -5.98 36.62 -15.45
CA PRO A 485 -6.40 35.23 -15.36
C PRO A 485 -5.34 34.32 -15.99
N ASP A 486 -5.22 33.12 -15.45
CA ASP A 486 -4.30 32.11 -15.95
C ASP A 486 -4.71 31.62 -17.36
N PRO A 487 -3.72 31.25 -18.19
CA PRO A 487 -3.97 30.72 -19.53
C PRO A 487 -4.46 29.26 -19.50
N ILE A 488 -4.29 28.56 -18.37
CA ILE A 488 -4.60 27.14 -18.21
C ILE A 488 -5.55 26.96 -17.02
N TRP A 489 -6.61 26.18 -17.22
CA TRP A 489 -7.58 25.81 -16.20
C TRP A 489 -8.02 24.36 -16.39
N VAL A 490 -8.73 23.80 -15.42
CA VAL A 490 -9.21 22.41 -15.47
C VAL A 490 -10.41 22.31 -16.42
N ASN A 491 -10.25 21.58 -17.53
CA ASN A 491 -11.27 21.40 -18.57
C ASN A 491 -12.05 20.09 -18.45
N SER A 492 -11.56 19.10 -17.70
CA SER A 492 -12.27 17.84 -17.47
C SER A 492 -13.67 18.12 -16.92
N ILE A 493 -14.65 17.33 -17.35
CA ILE A 493 -15.99 17.32 -16.75
C ILE A 493 -15.92 16.87 -15.29
N ASP A 494 -16.99 17.11 -14.54
CA ASP A 494 -17.10 16.62 -13.17
C ASP A 494 -17.07 15.08 -13.18
N ALA A 495 -16.31 14.51 -12.25
CA ALA A 495 -16.18 13.08 -12.12
C ALA A 495 -17.49 12.45 -11.64
N THR A 496 -17.78 11.25 -12.14
CA THR A 496 -18.97 10.44 -11.76
C THR A 496 -18.60 9.01 -11.38
N ASP A 497 -17.35 8.62 -11.61
CA ASP A 497 -16.81 7.28 -11.36
C ASP A 497 -15.29 7.35 -11.11
N ILE A 498 -14.67 6.22 -10.83
CA ILE A 498 -13.23 6.17 -10.51
C ILE A 498 -12.33 6.58 -11.68
N LEU A 499 -12.74 6.29 -12.93
CA LEU A 499 -11.92 6.56 -14.12
C LEU A 499 -11.90 8.06 -14.44
N SER A 500 -13.08 8.68 -14.40
CA SER A 500 -13.23 10.14 -14.53
C SER A 500 -12.57 10.87 -13.35
N LEU A 501 -12.61 10.32 -12.14
CA LEU A 501 -11.92 10.87 -10.97
C LEU A 501 -10.39 10.90 -11.14
N ILE A 502 -9.77 9.80 -11.60
CA ILE A 502 -8.32 9.75 -11.86
C ILE A 502 -7.92 10.84 -12.87
N THR A 503 -8.70 10.97 -13.95
CA THR A 503 -8.47 11.97 -14.99
C THR A 503 -8.57 13.39 -14.44
N LEU A 504 -9.63 13.66 -13.68
CA LEU A 504 -9.87 14.97 -13.09
C LEU A 504 -8.75 15.38 -12.13
N VAL A 505 -8.37 14.50 -11.20
CA VAL A 505 -7.33 14.81 -10.19
C VAL A 505 -5.96 15.01 -10.84
N ALA A 506 -5.64 14.23 -11.89
CA ALA A 506 -4.42 14.44 -12.68
C ALA A 506 -4.39 15.84 -13.32
N GLU A 507 -5.52 16.31 -13.86
CA GLU A 507 -5.60 17.65 -14.46
C GLU A 507 -5.56 18.76 -13.40
N ILE A 508 -6.29 18.63 -12.29
CA ILE A 508 -6.22 19.59 -11.16
C ILE A 508 -4.77 19.79 -10.73
N ARG A 509 -4.03 18.68 -10.51
CA ARG A 509 -2.63 18.72 -10.11
C ARG A 509 -1.77 19.45 -11.15
N LYS A 510 -1.95 19.15 -12.44
CA LYS A 510 -1.22 19.80 -13.54
C LYS A 510 -1.50 21.30 -13.61
N VAL A 511 -2.76 21.71 -13.50
CA VAL A 511 -3.18 23.11 -13.54
C VAL A 511 -2.60 23.87 -12.34
N TYR A 512 -2.71 23.30 -11.14
CA TYR A 512 -2.17 23.92 -9.93
C TYR A 512 -0.65 24.12 -10.00
N ILE A 513 0.10 23.10 -10.46
CA ILE A 513 1.56 23.23 -10.64
C ILE A 513 1.87 24.34 -11.65
N ASN A 514 1.22 24.32 -12.81
CA ASN A 514 1.45 25.32 -13.85
C ASN A 514 1.16 26.75 -13.37
N HIS A 515 0.06 26.94 -12.65
CA HIS A 515 -0.34 28.21 -12.03
C HIS A 515 0.78 28.76 -11.12
N ASN A 516 1.34 27.91 -10.27
CA ASN A 516 2.40 28.30 -9.33
C ASN A 516 3.76 28.52 -10.00
N GLU A 517 4.06 27.86 -11.12
CA GLU A 517 5.32 28.04 -11.87
C GLU A 517 5.33 29.30 -12.75
N HIS A 518 4.17 29.73 -13.26
CA HIS A 518 4.09 30.79 -14.28
C HIS A 518 3.41 32.08 -13.78
N GLY A 519 2.75 32.05 -12.62
CA GLY A 519 2.19 33.24 -11.97
C GLY A 519 3.26 34.09 -11.23
N PRO A 520 2.94 35.32 -10.82
CA PRO A 520 3.84 36.20 -10.05
C PRO A 520 4.01 35.73 -8.59
N HIS A 521 4.24 34.45 -8.36
CA HIS A 521 4.29 33.83 -7.04
C HIS A 521 5.73 33.60 -6.60
N SER A 522 6.06 34.08 -5.40
CA SER A 522 7.39 33.91 -4.81
C SER A 522 7.53 32.63 -3.97
N ILE A 523 6.49 31.79 -3.90
CA ILE A 523 6.48 30.54 -3.11
C ILE A 523 5.71 29.47 -3.90
N PRO A 524 6.39 28.59 -4.65
CA PRO A 524 5.79 27.32 -5.04
C PRO A 524 5.50 26.55 -3.75
N SER A 525 4.25 26.16 -3.48
CA SER A 525 3.99 25.30 -2.33
C SER A 525 4.59 23.92 -2.61
N ILE A 526 5.68 23.59 -1.90
CA ILE A 526 6.36 22.28 -1.87
C ILE A 526 5.34 21.11 -1.77
N ILE A 527 4.21 21.38 -1.13
CA ILE A 527 3.07 20.50 -0.88
C ILE A 527 2.51 19.88 -2.17
N SER A 528 2.38 20.65 -3.25
CA SER A 528 1.76 20.17 -4.49
C SER A 528 2.64 19.20 -5.28
N TYR A 529 3.96 19.46 -5.29
CA TYR A 529 4.95 18.59 -5.94
C TYR A 529 5.02 17.21 -5.27
N ASN A 530 4.76 17.15 -3.97
CA ASN A 530 4.78 15.93 -3.15
C ASN A 530 3.52 15.07 -3.24
N SER A 531 2.46 15.51 -3.92
CA SER A 531 1.23 14.73 -4.03
C SER A 531 1.46 13.42 -4.82
N ILE A 532 1.17 12.28 -4.15
CA ILE A 532 1.32 10.93 -4.70
C ILE A 532 0.15 10.65 -5.64
N MET A 533 0.33 10.79 -6.96
CA MET A 533 -0.76 10.57 -7.90
C MET A 533 -0.94 9.09 -8.24
N PHE A 534 0.08 8.44 -8.80
CA PHE A 534 -0.01 7.07 -9.30
C PHE A 534 0.76 6.13 -8.40
N ASP A 535 0.11 5.09 -7.89
CA ASP A 535 0.72 4.11 -6.97
C ASP A 535 0.55 2.67 -7.44
N VAL A 536 -0.04 2.45 -8.61
CA VAL A 536 -0.25 1.12 -9.19
C VAL A 536 0.28 1.07 -10.61
N ILE A 537 0.94 -0.03 -10.95
CA ILE A 537 1.23 -0.45 -12.32
C ILE A 537 0.31 -1.61 -12.66
N ASN A 538 -0.43 -1.46 -13.74
CA ASN A 538 -1.23 -2.54 -14.32
C ASN A 538 -0.46 -3.16 -15.47
N ILE A 539 -0.33 -4.47 -15.40
CA ILE A 539 0.23 -5.33 -16.43
C ILE A 539 -0.95 -6.17 -16.95
N PRO A 540 -1.26 -6.13 -18.25
CA PRO A 540 -2.39 -6.85 -18.83
C PRO A 540 -2.24 -8.36 -18.64
N ILE A 541 -3.34 -9.08 -18.86
CA ILE A 541 -3.38 -10.55 -18.72
C ILE A 541 -2.28 -11.16 -19.57
N VAL A 542 -1.46 -11.97 -18.91
CA VAL A 542 -0.41 -12.78 -19.54
C VAL A 542 -0.80 -14.24 -19.38
N ASP A 543 -0.58 -15.04 -20.42
CA ASP A 543 -0.76 -16.48 -20.38
C ASP A 543 0.16 -17.09 -19.31
N MET A 544 -0.44 -17.53 -18.20
CA MET A 544 0.26 -18.12 -17.06
C MET A 544 -0.37 -19.45 -16.65
N ILE A 545 0.46 -20.36 -16.17
CA ILE A 545 0.02 -21.58 -15.49
C ILE A 545 -0.53 -21.21 -14.10
N ASP A 546 -1.78 -21.63 -13.84
CA ASP A 546 -2.49 -21.48 -12.58
C ASP A 546 -1.73 -22.20 -11.44
N GLY A 547 -1.42 -21.47 -10.37
CA GLY A 547 -0.73 -21.99 -9.18
C GLY A 547 0.80 -22.04 -9.26
N GLU A 548 1.40 -21.77 -10.42
CA GLU A 548 2.87 -21.73 -10.56
C GLU A 548 3.47 -20.43 -10.02
N SER A 549 4.73 -20.48 -9.58
CA SER A 549 5.45 -19.30 -9.05
C SER A 549 6.18 -18.53 -10.17
N TYR A 550 5.98 -17.22 -10.17
CA TYR A 550 6.60 -16.27 -11.10
C TYR A 550 7.33 -15.17 -10.32
N THR A 551 8.25 -14.49 -11.00
CA THR A 551 8.92 -13.29 -10.49
C THR A 551 8.69 -12.13 -11.45
N LEU A 552 8.11 -11.03 -10.96
CA LEU A 552 8.07 -9.77 -11.68
C LEU A 552 9.39 -9.06 -11.45
N TYR A 553 10.13 -8.81 -12.53
CA TYR A 553 11.43 -8.16 -12.51
C TYR A 553 11.47 -6.99 -13.49
N GLY A 554 11.99 -5.84 -13.08
CA GLY A 554 12.19 -4.75 -14.01
C GLY A 554 12.65 -3.45 -13.37
N LYS A 555 12.97 -2.49 -14.23
CA LYS A 555 13.43 -1.16 -13.84
C LYS A 555 12.57 -0.12 -14.53
N ILE A 556 11.94 0.74 -13.74
CA ILE A 556 11.22 1.91 -14.22
C ILE A 556 12.15 3.10 -14.08
N GLN A 557 12.52 3.70 -15.21
CA GLN A 557 13.47 4.79 -15.24
C GLN A 557 12.78 6.12 -15.00
N ASN A 558 13.45 7.00 -14.27
CA ASN A 558 13.04 8.39 -14.08
C ASN A 558 11.63 8.57 -13.49
N SER A 559 11.27 7.75 -12.50
CA SER A 559 9.86 7.50 -12.17
C SER A 559 9.36 8.18 -10.92
N TYR A 560 10.25 8.79 -10.14
CA TYR A 560 9.92 9.36 -8.84
C TYR A 560 10.55 10.74 -8.67
N LEU A 561 9.75 11.72 -8.26
CA LEU A 561 10.20 13.07 -7.93
C LEU A 561 10.83 13.06 -6.52
N SER A 562 12.16 12.96 -6.40
CA SER A 562 12.83 13.13 -5.10
C SER A 562 13.09 14.59 -4.82
N ILE A 563 12.64 15.08 -3.67
CA ILE A 563 13.19 16.29 -3.08
C ILE A 563 14.61 15.92 -2.59
N PRO A 564 15.64 16.73 -2.85
CA PRO A 564 16.91 16.58 -2.18
C PRO A 564 16.70 16.68 -0.66
N GLY A 565 17.03 15.61 0.07
CA GLY A 565 17.02 15.62 1.53
C GLY A 565 17.87 16.77 2.09
N ASN A 566 17.37 17.35 3.19
CA ASN A 566 17.99 18.42 3.99
C ASN A 566 18.14 19.78 3.29
N GLY A 567 17.15 20.66 3.47
CA GLY A 567 17.36 22.11 3.45
C GLY A 567 17.86 22.75 2.15
N GLU A 568 17.89 22.01 1.04
CA GLU A 568 18.28 22.52 -0.28
C GLU A 568 17.08 22.60 -1.23
N PHE A 569 16.03 23.32 -0.84
CA PHE A 569 15.48 24.23 -1.85
C PHE A 569 16.57 25.26 -2.09
N GLY A 570 17.10 25.24 -3.31
CA GLY A 570 18.31 25.95 -3.70
C GLY A 570 18.40 27.33 -3.07
N LYS A 571 19.60 27.66 -2.56
CA LYS A 571 19.98 28.99 -2.04
C LYS A 571 19.12 30.07 -2.68
N SER A 572 18.38 30.81 -1.84
CA SER A 572 17.68 32.01 -2.28
C SER A 572 18.69 32.95 -2.94
N TYR A 573 18.63 33.05 -4.27
CA TYR A 573 19.34 34.14 -4.95
C TYR A 573 18.43 35.36 -4.87
N LEU A 574 18.72 36.23 -3.90
CA LEU A 574 18.22 37.60 -3.89
C LEU A 574 18.78 38.32 -5.12
N ASN A 575 18.03 38.30 -6.22
CA ASN A 575 18.35 39.10 -7.39
C ASN A 575 17.80 40.51 -7.14
N TYR A 576 18.65 41.42 -6.67
CA TYR A 576 18.32 42.80 -6.25
C TYR A 576 17.71 43.72 -7.34
N GLY A 577 17.31 43.19 -8.50
CA GLY A 577 16.72 43.95 -9.61
C GLY A 577 15.24 43.68 -9.90
N THR A 578 14.68 42.57 -9.40
CA THR A 578 13.27 42.19 -9.57
C THR A 578 12.86 41.40 -8.33
N ASN A 579 11.84 41.83 -7.59
CA ASN A 579 11.38 41.23 -6.33
C ASN A 579 10.77 39.80 -6.48
N HIS A 580 11.40 38.91 -7.25
CA HIS A 580 10.98 37.53 -7.46
C HIS A 580 12.08 36.60 -6.91
N ILE A 581 11.73 35.83 -5.89
CA ILE A 581 12.57 34.73 -5.40
C ILE A 581 12.25 33.52 -6.27
N HIS A 582 13.21 33.06 -7.06
CA HIS A 582 13.10 31.79 -7.78
C HIS A 582 13.68 30.67 -6.92
N TYR A 583 12.87 29.68 -6.59
CA TYR A 583 13.31 28.42 -6.00
C TYR A 583 13.48 27.41 -7.13
N SER A 584 14.71 27.20 -7.59
CA SER A 584 15.05 26.10 -8.52
C SER A 584 15.79 25.01 -7.75
N GLY A 585 15.05 24.01 -7.26
CA GLY A 585 15.63 22.72 -6.90
C GLY A 585 15.54 21.82 -8.13
N ASP A 586 16.66 21.22 -8.55
CA ASP A 586 16.62 20.17 -9.57
C ASP A 586 15.93 18.95 -8.96
N PHE A 587 14.71 18.67 -9.41
CA PHE A 587 14.00 17.45 -9.02
C PHE A 587 14.75 16.24 -9.57
N GLY A 588 15.34 15.43 -8.68
CA GLY A 588 15.99 14.19 -9.07
C GLY A 588 14.94 13.15 -9.41
N LEU A 589 14.93 12.65 -10.65
CA LEU A 589 14.14 11.47 -10.98
C LEU A 589 14.92 10.21 -10.58
N SER A 590 14.34 9.34 -9.76
CA SER A 590 14.98 8.09 -9.33
C SER A 590 14.39 6.85 -10.01
N ASP A 591 15.24 5.83 -10.17
CA ASP A 591 14.85 4.56 -10.75
C ASP A 591 14.14 3.66 -9.73
N ILE A 592 13.03 3.05 -10.13
CA ILE A 592 12.32 2.03 -9.34
C ILE A 592 12.76 0.65 -9.83
N LYS A 593 13.20 -0.21 -8.91
CA LYS A 593 13.49 -1.62 -9.20
C LYS A 593 12.39 -2.51 -8.62
N ILE A 594 11.92 -3.46 -9.41
CA ILE A 594 10.94 -4.46 -9.00
C ILE A 594 11.63 -5.83 -9.01
N ASN A 595 11.44 -6.59 -7.93
CA ASN A 595 11.85 -7.98 -7.81
C ASN A 595 10.94 -8.69 -6.80
N GLU A 596 9.71 -8.99 -7.22
CA GLU A 596 8.70 -9.59 -6.33
C GLU A 596 8.17 -10.91 -6.91
N GLN A 597 7.97 -11.87 -6.03
CA GLN A 597 7.38 -13.16 -6.38
C GLN A 597 5.86 -13.08 -6.31
N PHE A 598 5.20 -13.76 -7.24
CA PHE A 598 3.75 -13.90 -7.26
C PHE A 598 3.35 -15.27 -7.83
N VAL A 599 2.08 -15.65 -7.64
CA VAL A 599 1.53 -16.91 -8.15
C VAL A 599 0.70 -16.62 -9.40
N GLY A 600 0.92 -17.37 -10.48
CA GLY A 600 0.12 -17.25 -11.69
C GLY A 600 -1.33 -17.62 -11.41
N LEU A 601 -2.25 -16.77 -11.85
CA LEU A 601 -3.67 -17.04 -11.82
C LEU A 601 -4.23 -16.93 -13.23
N ALA A 602 -4.87 -18.00 -13.67
CA ALA A 602 -5.56 -18.03 -14.95
C ALA A 602 -7.00 -18.49 -14.74
N THR A 603 -7.96 -17.81 -15.35
CA THR A 603 -9.29 -18.39 -15.57
C THR A 603 -9.11 -19.76 -16.22
N LYS A 604 -9.60 -20.82 -15.58
CA LYS A 604 -9.45 -22.18 -16.10
C LYS A 604 -10.14 -22.28 -17.47
N PRO A 605 -9.49 -22.85 -18.50
CA PRO A 605 -10.13 -23.05 -19.79
C PRO A 605 -11.41 -23.86 -19.59
N SER A 606 -12.53 -23.32 -20.04
CA SER A 606 -13.84 -23.95 -19.99
C SER A 606 -14.29 -24.29 -21.39
N ILE A 607 -15.15 -25.29 -21.48
CA ILE A 607 -15.69 -25.80 -22.73
C ILE A 607 -17.19 -25.53 -22.82
N SER A 608 -17.63 -25.05 -23.97
CA SER A 608 -19.03 -24.96 -24.37
C SER A 608 -19.20 -25.63 -25.72
N SER A 609 -20.43 -25.96 -26.09
CA SER A 609 -20.70 -26.57 -27.38
C SER A 609 -22.06 -26.17 -27.91
N VAL A 610 -22.15 -26.05 -29.23
CA VAL A 610 -23.41 -25.86 -29.94
C VAL A 610 -23.55 -26.88 -31.06
N LEU A 611 -24.78 -27.31 -31.29
CA LEU A 611 -25.16 -27.95 -32.54
C LEU A 611 -25.75 -26.84 -33.44
N PRO A 612 -25.06 -26.40 -34.50
CA PRO A 612 -25.59 -25.38 -35.39
C PRO A 612 -26.93 -25.85 -35.96
N ARG A 613 -27.98 -25.03 -35.85
CA ARG A 613 -29.31 -25.34 -36.40
C ARG A 613 -29.24 -25.49 -37.91
N SER A 614 -29.12 -26.72 -38.39
CA SER A 614 -29.51 -27.12 -39.73
C SER A 614 -29.87 -28.59 -39.64
N GLY A 615 -31.07 -28.98 -40.06
CA GLY A 615 -31.37 -30.36 -40.46
C GLY A 615 -32.10 -31.28 -39.48
N ILE A 616 -33.35 -30.99 -39.13
CA ILE A 616 -34.30 -32.08 -38.86
C ILE A 616 -34.78 -32.59 -40.23
N CYS A 617 -34.53 -33.86 -40.56
CA CYS A 617 -35.08 -34.50 -41.76
C CYS A 617 -36.19 -35.47 -41.35
N TYR A 618 -37.41 -35.17 -41.78
CA TYR A 618 -38.56 -36.05 -41.61
C TYR A 618 -38.49 -37.18 -42.64
N THR A 619 -38.45 -38.44 -42.18
CA THR A 619 -38.54 -39.62 -43.05
C THR A 619 -39.90 -40.28 -42.89
N GLU A 620 -40.31 -41.12 -43.84
CA GLU A 620 -41.60 -41.84 -43.82
C GLU A 620 -41.77 -42.79 -42.62
N ASN A 621 -40.69 -43.08 -41.88
CA ASN A 621 -40.68 -43.98 -40.71
C ASN A 621 -40.46 -43.26 -39.37
N GLY A 622 -40.46 -41.91 -39.34
CA GLY A 622 -40.28 -41.11 -38.13
C GLY A 622 -39.18 -40.05 -38.23
N GLU A 623 -38.92 -39.37 -37.11
CA GLU A 623 -37.86 -38.36 -36.98
C GLU A 623 -36.48 -39.03 -37.07
N SER A 624 -35.65 -38.61 -38.03
CA SER A 624 -34.23 -38.96 -38.07
C SER A 624 -33.40 -37.69 -37.91
N VAL A 625 -32.52 -37.70 -36.92
CA VAL A 625 -31.51 -36.65 -36.76
C VAL A 625 -30.29 -37.08 -37.60
N MET A 626 -30.17 -36.49 -38.78
CA MET A 626 -28.96 -36.34 -39.63
C MET A 626 -28.00 -37.55 -39.79
N ASN A 627 -27.75 -37.95 -41.04
CA ASN A 627 -26.70 -38.93 -41.36
C ASN A 627 -25.27 -38.44 -41.01
N THR A 628 -25.04 -37.12 -40.99
CA THR A 628 -23.79 -36.49 -40.52
C THR A 628 -24.10 -35.10 -39.97
N ASP A 629 -23.66 -34.81 -38.75
CA ASP A 629 -23.77 -33.50 -38.09
C ASP A 629 -22.40 -32.99 -37.63
N ILE A 630 -22.33 -31.69 -37.37
CA ILE A 630 -21.13 -31.04 -36.82
C ILE A 630 -21.49 -30.40 -35.49
N ILE A 631 -20.81 -30.81 -34.44
CA ILE A 631 -20.83 -30.11 -33.15
C ILE A 631 -19.67 -29.12 -33.17
N GLU A 632 -19.95 -27.84 -32.94
CA GLU A 632 -18.91 -26.86 -32.69
C GLU A 632 -18.65 -26.79 -31.18
N VAL A 633 -17.39 -26.97 -30.80
CA VAL A 633 -16.92 -26.96 -29.43
C VAL A 633 -16.05 -25.72 -29.25
N TYR A 634 -16.44 -24.86 -28.32
CA TYR A 634 -15.80 -23.60 -28.01
C TYR A 634 -15.04 -23.70 -26.70
N PHE A 635 -13.78 -23.29 -26.72
CA PHE A 635 -12.96 -23.12 -25.53
C PHE A 635 -12.94 -21.65 -25.15
N SER A 636 -12.98 -21.34 -23.86
CA SER A 636 -12.88 -19.94 -23.38
C SER A 636 -11.49 -19.32 -23.55
N LYS A 637 -10.50 -20.11 -23.98
CA LYS A 637 -9.10 -19.72 -24.17
C LYS A 637 -8.51 -20.35 -25.42
N SER A 638 -7.43 -19.74 -25.91
CA SER A 638 -6.60 -20.32 -26.96
C SER A 638 -5.92 -21.60 -26.49
N MET A 639 -6.00 -22.64 -27.30
CA MET A 639 -5.62 -24.00 -26.94
C MET A 639 -4.28 -24.41 -27.53
N ASN A 640 -3.55 -25.27 -26.81
CA ASN A 640 -2.43 -26.00 -27.39
C ASN A 640 -2.97 -27.04 -28.38
N LYS A 641 -2.71 -26.82 -29.68
CA LYS A 641 -3.21 -27.68 -30.75
C LYS A 641 -2.53 -29.05 -30.72
N VAL A 642 -3.19 -29.98 -30.06
CA VAL A 642 -2.87 -31.41 -30.11
C VAL A 642 -3.74 -32.10 -31.15
N GLN A 643 -3.31 -33.28 -31.59
CA GLN A 643 -4.16 -34.16 -32.39
C GLN A 643 -5.38 -34.56 -31.53
N LEU A 644 -6.58 -34.30 -32.04
CA LEU A 644 -7.83 -34.59 -31.35
C LEU A 644 -8.30 -36.00 -31.71
N ASP A 645 -8.71 -36.76 -30.70
CA ASP A 645 -9.22 -38.11 -30.85
C ASP A 645 -10.25 -38.43 -29.76
N SER A 646 -10.76 -39.67 -29.79
CA SER A 646 -11.69 -40.18 -28.80
C SER A 646 -11.07 -40.48 -27.43
N ASN A 647 -9.84 -40.04 -27.14
CA ASN A 647 -9.24 -40.13 -25.81
C ASN A 647 -9.19 -38.76 -25.12
N ASN A 648 -9.12 -37.68 -25.88
CA ASN A 648 -8.95 -36.32 -25.34
C ASN A 648 -10.17 -35.40 -25.53
N LEU A 649 -11.05 -35.69 -26.49
CA LEU A 649 -12.31 -34.97 -26.65
C LEU A 649 -13.40 -35.92 -27.15
N ILE A 650 -14.33 -36.27 -26.26
CA ILE A 650 -15.37 -37.27 -26.51
C ILE A 650 -16.74 -36.64 -26.40
N VAL A 651 -17.63 -37.00 -27.33
CA VAL A 651 -19.08 -36.86 -27.11
C VAL A 651 -19.68 -38.19 -26.64
N THR A 652 -20.50 -38.15 -25.59
CA THR A 652 -21.19 -39.32 -25.01
C THR A 652 -22.69 -39.11 -24.95
N GLY A 653 -23.45 -40.19 -25.14
CA GLY A 653 -24.92 -40.21 -25.16
C GLY A 653 -25.45 -41.04 -26.33
N GLY A 654 -26.51 -41.83 -26.12
CA GLY A 654 -27.20 -42.58 -27.18
C GLY A 654 -26.31 -43.47 -28.04
N LYS A 655 -26.74 -43.68 -29.30
CA LYS A 655 -26.01 -44.47 -30.32
C LYS A 655 -25.25 -43.58 -31.32
N ILE A 656 -24.43 -42.66 -30.81
CA ILE A 656 -23.65 -41.74 -31.63
C ILE A 656 -22.33 -42.36 -32.13
N LEU A 657 -21.92 -42.02 -33.35
CA LEU A 657 -20.57 -42.29 -33.85
C LEU A 657 -19.80 -40.98 -34.06
N GLN A 658 -18.76 -40.74 -33.26
CA GLN A 658 -17.80 -39.66 -33.47
C GLN A 658 -16.84 -40.04 -34.60
N LYS A 659 -16.85 -39.27 -35.70
CA LYS A 659 -16.13 -39.59 -36.94
C LYS A 659 -14.78 -38.88 -37.04
N SER A 660 -14.75 -37.59 -36.72
CA SER A 660 -13.52 -36.78 -36.76
C SER A 660 -13.63 -35.56 -35.83
N CYS A 661 -12.48 -35.03 -35.41
CA CYS A 661 -12.36 -33.80 -34.63
C CYS A 661 -11.22 -32.97 -35.19
N ASN A 662 -11.49 -31.72 -35.59
CA ASN A 662 -10.48 -30.84 -36.16
C ASN A 662 -10.59 -29.44 -35.58
N TRP A 663 -9.44 -28.82 -35.32
CA TRP A 663 -9.36 -27.41 -34.95
C TRP A 663 -9.81 -26.54 -36.14
N LYS A 664 -10.76 -25.64 -35.91
CA LYS A 664 -11.17 -24.60 -36.86
C LYS A 664 -10.23 -23.39 -36.76
N ASN A 665 -9.90 -23.03 -35.53
CA ASN A 665 -9.06 -21.90 -35.12
C ASN A 665 -8.43 -22.25 -33.76
N ASP A 666 -7.92 -21.28 -33.02
CA ASP A 666 -7.17 -21.53 -31.77
C ASP A 666 -8.06 -21.90 -30.57
N ASP A 667 -9.36 -21.66 -30.64
CA ASP A 667 -10.31 -21.81 -29.54
C ASP A 667 -11.57 -22.61 -29.92
N THR A 668 -11.69 -23.08 -31.16
CA THR A 668 -12.88 -23.79 -31.65
C THR A 668 -12.51 -25.09 -32.36
N VAL A 669 -13.23 -26.15 -32.03
CA VAL A 669 -13.13 -27.47 -32.63
C VAL A 669 -14.44 -27.82 -33.35
N LEU A 670 -14.31 -28.44 -34.51
CA LEU A 670 -15.41 -29.05 -35.24
C LEU A 670 -15.35 -30.57 -35.02
N MET A 671 -16.39 -31.12 -34.42
CA MET A 671 -16.55 -32.55 -34.21
C MET A 671 -17.63 -33.09 -35.15
N GLN A 672 -17.25 -33.95 -36.08
CA GLN A 672 -18.20 -34.61 -36.97
C GLN A 672 -18.77 -35.86 -36.29
N VAL A 673 -20.10 -35.97 -36.25
CA VAL A 673 -20.84 -37.05 -35.62
C VAL A 673 -21.89 -37.64 -36.55
N MET A 674 -22.34 -38.87 -36.29
CA MET A 674 -23.42 -39.54 -37.03
C MET A 674 -24.38 -40.23 -36.06
N ASN A 675 -25.63 -40.42 -36.51
CA ASN A 675 -26.69 -41.11 -35.75
C ASN A 675 -27.00 -40.43 -34.41
N MET A 676 -27.07 -39.10 -34.40
CA MET A 676 -27.61 -38.42 -33.23
C MET A 676 -29.10 -38.77 -33.07
N GLU A 677 -29.59 -38.71 -31.84
CA GLU A 677 -30.98 -38.91 -31.47
C GLU A 677 -31.41 -37.66 -30.66
N SER A 678 -32.72 -37.43 -30.49
CA SER A 678 -33.22 -36.30 -29.71
C SER A 678 -33.11 -36.54 -28.20
N ILE A 679 -31.87 -36.65 -27.70
CA ILE A 679 -31.53 -36.92 -26.30
C ILE A 679 -30.42 -35.98 -25.83
N GLN A 680 -30.14 -36.00 -24.53
CA GLN A 680 -29.01 -35.24 -23.96
C GLN A 680 -27.67 -35.92 -24.26
N TYR A 681 -26.70 -35.13 -24.72
CA TYR A 681 -25.32 -35.52 -24.92
C TYR A 681 -24.40 -34.76 -23.96
N SER A 682 -23.25 -35.35 -23.64
CA SER A 682 -22.20 -34.71 -22.84
C SER A 682 -20.89 -34.72 -23.61
N ILE A 683 -20.15 -33.61 -23.54
CA ILE A 683 -18.79 -33.51 -24.08
C ILE A 683 -17.81 -33.51 -22.93
N THR A 684 -16.85 -34.41 -23.01
CA THR A 684 -15.79 -34.56 -22.01
C THR A 684 -14.47 -34.27 -22.68
N SER A 685 -13.71 -33.35 -22.10
CA SER A 685 -12.31 -33.12 -22.47
C SER A 685 -11.40 -33.82 -21.47
N THR A 686 -10.26 -34.34 -21.92
CA THR A 686 -9.27 -34.99 -21.06
C THR A 686 -7.87 -34.70 -21.58
N GLY A 687 -7.00 -34.18 -20.71
CA GLY A 687 -5.62 -33.88 -21.05
C GLY A 687 -5.40 -32.73 -22.04
N LEU A 688 -6.48 -32.06 -22.50
CA LEU A 688 -6.37 -30.83 -23.27
C LEU A 688 -5.89 -29.68 -22.39
N LYS A 689 -5.05 -28.81 -22.95
CA LYS A 689 -4.46 -27.67 -22.25
C LYS A 689 -4.55 -26.40 -23.08
N ASP A 690 -4.70 -25.25 -22.43
CA ASP A 690 -4.52 -23.95 -23.10
C ASP A 690 -3.05 -23.74 -23.52
N LYS A 691 -2.77 -22.65 -24.24
CA LYS A 691 -1.40 -22.28 -24.65
C LYS A 691 -0.46 -22.11 -23.46
N ALA A 692 -0.96 -21.65 -22.31
CA ALA A 692 -0.18 -21.50 -21.09
C ALA A 692 0.17 -22.85 -20.44
N GLY A 693 -0.64 -23.89 -20.65
CA GLY A 693 -0.46 -25.23 -20.08
C GLY A 693 -1.50 -25.62 -19.02
N ASN A 694 -2.53 -24.80 -18.82
CA ASN A 694 -3.64 -25.08 -17.91
C ASN A 694 -4.59 -26.14 -18.49
N PRO A 695 -4.98 -27.16 -17.71
CA PRO A 695 -5.93 -28.18 -18.19
C PRO A 695 -7.32 -27.60 -18.42
N VAL A 696 -8.00 -28.07 -19.47
CA VAL A 696 -9.43 -27.81 -19.68
C VAL A 696 -10.24 -28.59 -18.66
N TYR A 697 -11.29 -27.96 -18.13
CA TYR A 697 -12.18 -28.58 -17.16
C TYR A 697 -13.60 -28.79 -17.66
#